data_AF-A0A532UWX8-F1
#
_entry.id   AF-A0A532UWX8-F1
#
_cell.length_a   1.000
_cell.length_b   1.000
_cell.length_c   1.000
_cell.angle_alpha   90.00
_cell.angle_beta   90.00
_cell.angle_gamma   90.00
#
_symmetry.space_group_name_H-M   'P 1'
#
loop_
_entity.id
_entity.type
_entity.pdbx_description
1 polymer ?
#
loop_
_entity_poly.entity_id
_entity_poly.type
_entity_poly.pdbx_seq_one_letter_code
_entity_poly.pdbx_strand_id
1 'polypeptide(L)'
;MKNRFGIDNRLTLAFLVCLALASACLAVSSKITRHTSSADLLKGKIEKVVIGSRGTIQLGRAAEAVVKDFEGFADVWSINSIVISGGTIYFGTSPNGGIYKYGLNKLTKIYPEDDDEAQEPEPEESKPEESKPPEGLGEIERLVREIVEGGEYLTNEHIFAMATDVSGRLLAGISGKECKLCRFDDDKMEVIFEPDDAKYIFAIVIDADGNIYLGTGPEGKVYRLDPLGDKARLIYDSKDKNILSLAIGQDGSIYAGSDNRGLVYKIDPRTEKATVLYDSDQPEITALIIADSGKLNAKNAISLYAAATSAKIVQTQTQFAASAVRGSSTGRPDAEPDKDKGPDQSGSGRKLEIANTTKPAGRKPPSSPPPVSKGAKPSRASHIYKITKDGFVTDVFGEAVVFFCLAEHEGKLLAGTGNSAKLYSIDPAREQQAVIYEDKQSAQITSIAVAGDDVYLGTANPAKLIKLGSGFAAEGTYTSALVDAGQPANWGKLQLEADVPQGCQVRVASRSGNVKDVNDPTFSQWSEPVEVTGPAQLRCPLGRFCQYRLVLQSRDGNKSPIIREIAVASTVPNLAPKVASVTVGRIAAAGKKGFFKISYATKDDNGDKLIYKIDFRKLGRTSWIELKDKLTAASFDWDGKTVEDGRYEVRVTASDERSNTASTKLTGSRVSEPAVVDNTGPVVEDIEMTPARENNGQYRVFKVEVSDELSAIGKLEYTIDSNTDWISTVPDDLVYDTKDEKFTVRVDAEKKFPEGDHVLTIRVSDAVGNTTYKTFEVNVD
;
A
#
# COMPACT_ATOMS: atom_id res chain seq x y z
N MET A 1 2.76 -10.61 74.67
CA MET A 1 3.91 -11.42 75.15
C MET A 1 4.96 -11.39 74.04
N LYS A 2 5.90 -10.44 74.03
CA LYS A 2 7.22 -10.46 74.67
C LYS A 2 8.04 -11.73 74.40
N ASN A 3 9.25 -11.49 73.86
CA ASN A 3 10.49 -12.28 73.86
C ASN A 3 10.71 -13.23 72.66
N ARG A 4 11.88 -13.31 72.00
CA ARG A 4 13.20 -12.67 72.22
C ARG A 4 14.22 -13.11 71.13
N PHE A 5 15.27 -12.29 70.94
CA PHE A 5 16.62 -12.55 70.36
C PHE A 5 16.70 -12.89 68.86
N GLY A 6 17.41 -12.20 67.96
CA GLY A 6 18.59 -11.32 68.08
C GLY A 6 19.87 -12.11 67.76
N ILE A 7 20.60 -11.78 66.67
CA ILE A 7 22.07 -11.92 66.48
C ILE A 7 22.51 -11.29 65.13
N ASP A 8 23.35 -10.28 65.27
CA ASP A 8 24.57 -9.88 64.54
C ASP A 8 24.60 -9.57 63.02
N ASN A 9 24.59 -8.24 62.78
CA ASN A 9 25.33 -7.55 61.73
C ASN A 9 26.84 -7.83 61.84
N ARG A 10 27.41 -8.63 60.93
CA ARG A 10 28.84 -8.57 60.52
C ARG A 10 29.18 -9.60 59.43
N LEU A 11 28.50 -9.57 58.27
CA LEU A 11 28.98 -10.27 57.05
C LEU A 11 28.23 -9.82 55.79
N THR A 12 28.19 -8.52 55.54
CA THR A 12 27.57 -7.95 54.32
C THR A 12 28.30 -6.69 53.88
N LEU A 13 29.61 -6.79 53.66
CA LEU A 13 30.35 -5.72 52.98
C LEU A 13 31.65 -6.25 52.33
N ALA A 14 31.54 -7.28 51.49
CA ALA A 14 32.67 -7.71 50.64
C ALA A 14 32.21 -8.58 49.46
N PHE A 15 31.18 -8.16 48.70
CA PHE A 15 30.93 -8.76 47.37
C PHE A 15 30.12 -7.84 46.43
N LEU A 16 30.32 -6.53 46.54
CA LEU A 16 29.51 -5.54 45.83
C LEU A 16 30.32 -4.33 45.33
N VAL A 17 31.53 -4.54 44.78
CA VAL A 17 32.31 -3.49 44.05
C VAL A 17 33.17 -4.05 42.90
N CYS A 18 32.80 -5.14 42.21
CA CYS A 18 33.56 -5.60 41.03
C CYS A 18 32.71 -6.08 39.85
N LEU A 19 31.59 -5.41 39.55
CA LEU A 19 30.91 -5.62 38.27
C LEU A 19 30.23 -4.33 37.75
N ALA A 20 30.98 -3.24 37.73
CA ALA A 20 30.68 -2.06 36.95
C ALA A 20 31.87 -1.79 36.04
N LEU A 21 31.95 -2.54 34.93
CA LEU A 21 32.70 -2.30 33.68
C LEU A 21 32.70 -3.60 32.84
N ALA A 22 31.52 -4.10 32.51
CA ALA A 22 31.36 -4.94 31.33
C ALA A 22 30.67 -4.07 30.29
N SER A 23 31.46 -3.26 29.58
CA SER A 23 31.02 -2.60 28.36
C SER A 23 30.42 -3.68 27.46
N ALA A 24 29.12 -3.56 27.18
CA ALA A 24 28.46 -4.40 26.20
C ALA A 24 29.15 -4.18 24.85
N CYS A 25 30.01 -5.12 24.46
CA CYS A 25 30.55 -5.21 23.11
C CYS A 25 29.40 -5.58 22.18
N LEU A 26 28.69 -4.58 21.68
CA LEU A 26 27.75 -4.76 20.58
C LEU A 26 28.58 -4.94 19.31
N ALA A 27 28.80 -6.22 18.95
CA ALA A 27 29.20 -6.62 17.62
C ALA A 27 28.14 -6.18 16.59
N VAL A 28 28.54 -6.04 15.32
CA VAL A 28 27.72 -5.86 14.10
C VAL A 28 26.21 -5.70 14.38
N SER A 29 25.71 -4.47 14.36
CA SER A 29 24.35 -4.19 14.83
C SER A 29 23.30 -4.99 14.03
N SER A 30 22.56 -5.86 14.72
CA SER A 30 21.45 -6.61 14.11
C SER A 30 20.22 -5.70 14.00
N LYS A 31 19.61 -5.65 12.82
CA LYS A 31 18.34 -4.96 12.59
C LYS A 31 17.20 -5.96 12.77
N ILE A 32 16.15 -5.56 13.49
CA ILE A 32 14.93 -6.36 13.63
C ILE A 32 13.79 -5.65 12.91
N THR A 33 13.25 -6.29 11.88
CA THR A 33 12.02 -5.84 11.21
C THR A 33 10.83 -6.54 11.86
N ARG A 34 9.90 -5.77 12.42
CA ARG A 34 8.69 -6.29 13.08
C ARG A 34 7.47 -6.06 12.20
N HIS A 35 6.63 -7.07 12.06
CA HIS A 35 5.32 -6.98 11.43
C HIS A 35 4.26 -7.23 12.49
N THR A 36 3.59 -6.15 12.91
CA THR A 36 2.57 -6.14 13.97
C THR A 36 1.24 -5.56 13.50
N SER A 37 1.22 -4.84 12.37
CA SER A 37 0.02 -4.17 11.88
C SER A 37 -0.67 -4.95 10.76
N SER A 38 -2.01 -4.83 10.68
CA SER A 38 -2.77 -5.40 9.56
C SER A 38 -2.28 -4.87 8.21
N ALA A 39 -1.88 -3.59 8.14
CA ALA A 39 -1.38 -2.97 6.91
C ALA A 39 -0.07 -3.60 6.42
N ASP A 40 0.83 -3.99 7.33
CA ASP A 40 2.06 -4.67 6.96
C ASP A 40 1.79 -6.11 6.50
N LEU A 41 0.89 -6.80 7.20
CA LEU A 41 0.55 -8.18 6.87
C LEU A 41 -0.18 -8.29 5.53
N LEU A 42 -1.10 -7.37 5.23
CA LEU A 42 -1.89 -7.33 3.98
C LEU A 42 -1.04 -7.07 2.72
N LYS A 43 0.23 -6.63 2.85
CA LYS A 43 1.17 -6.57 1.72
C LYS A 43 1.61 -7.97 1.26
N GLY A 44 1.42 -8.99 2.10
CA GLY A 44 1.69 -10.38 1.80
C GLY A 44 0.58 -11.07 1.01
N LYS A 45 0.82 -12.32 0.61
CA LYS A 45 -0.18 -13.20 -0.02
C LYS A 45 -0.72 -14.19 1.01
N ILE A 46 -2.04 -14.35 1.05
CA ILE A 46 -2.74 -15.27 1.96
C ILE A 46 -3.42 -16.40 1.19
N GLU A 47 -3.50 -17.57 1.82
CA GLU A 47 -4.27 -18.71 1.36
C GLU A 47 -4.84 -19.46 2.56
N LYS A 48 -6.17 -19.56 2.66
CA LYS A 48 -6.89 -20.19 3.79
C LYS A 48 -6.49 -19.67 5.18
N VAL A 49 -5.97 -18.44 5.24
CA VAL A 49 -5.69 -17.70 6.48
C VAL A 49 -6.40 -16.35 6.43
N VAL A 50 -6.64 -15.80 7.60
CA VAL A 50 -7.36 -14.54 7.82
C VAL A 50 -6.43 -13.58 8.53
N ILE A 51 -6.36 -12.35 8.02
CA ILE A 51 -5.69 -11.23 8.68
C ILE A 51 -6.75 -10.38 9.35
N GLY A 52 -6.69 -10.29 10.68
CA GLY A 52 -7.58 -9.44 11.48
C GLY A 52 -7.10 -7.99 11.53
N SER A 53 -8.02 -7.05 11.77
CA SER A 53 -7.72 -5.61 11.84
C SER A 53 -6.66 -5.22 12.87
N ARG A 54 -6.47 -6.04 13.92
CA ARG A 54 -5.42 -5.85 14.94
C ARG A 54 -4.03 -6.38 14.52
N GLY A 55 -3.85 -6.82 13.27
CA GLY A 55 -2.59 -7.38 12.79
C GLY A 55 -2.35 -8.82 13.23
N THR A 56 -3.40 -9.63 13.32
CA THR A 56 -3.31 -11.05 13.69
C THR A 56 -3.47 -11.97 12.48
N ILE A 57 -2.71 -13.06 12.39
CA ILE A 57 -2.91 -14.14 11.41
C ILE A 57 -3.49 -15.36 12.10
N GLN A 58 -4.55 -15.92 11.53
CA GLN A 58 -5.14 -17.21 11.95
C GLN A 58 -5.63 -17.99 10.73
N LEU A 59 -5.96 -19.27 10.89
CA LEU A 59 -6.64 -20.05 9.85
C LEU A 59 -8.02 -19.46 9.56
N GLY A 60 -8.41 -19.49 8.28
CA GLY A 60 -9.79 -19.20 7.87
C GLY A 60 -10.71 -20.39 8.15
N ARG A 61 -12.02 -20.15 8.03
CA ARG A 61 -13.01 -21.24 8.10
C ARG A 61 -12.78 -22.25 6.98
N ALA A 62 -13.10 -23.51 7.26
CA ALA A 62 -13.10 -24.55 6.25
C ALA A 62 -14.15 -24.21 5.19
N ALA A 63 -13.69 -23.99 3.96
CA ALA A 63 -14.53 -23.61 2.84
C ALA A 63 -14.56 -24.72 1.79
N GLU A 64 -15.76 -25.12 1.40
CA GLU A 64 -16.00 -26.12 0.37
C GLU A 64 -17.02 -25.57 -0.62
N ALA A 65 -16.67 -25.53 -1.91
CA ALA A 65 -17.66 -25.26 -2.93
C ALA A 65 -18.41 -26.56 -3.23
N VAL A 66 -19.62 -26.66 -2.69
CA VAL A 66 -20.53 -27.81 -2.79
C VAL A 66 -21.23 -27.87 -4.14
N VAL A 67 -21.31 -26.74 -4.85
CA VAL A 67 -21.68 -26.64 -6.28
C VAL A 67 -20.67 -25.70 -6.95
N LYS A 68 -19.99 -26.17 -8.00
CA LYS A 68 -18.91 -25.43 -8.70
C LYS A 68 -19.22 -25.18 -10.16
N ASP A 69 -19.79 -26.19 -10.80
CA ASP A 69 -20.15 -26.21 -12.19
C ASP A 69 -21.59 -26.73 -12.19
N PHE A 70 -22.53 -25.93 -12.68
CA PHE A 70 -23.94 -26.28 -12.80
C PHE A 70 -24.11 -27.33 -13.93
N GLU A 71 -23.38 -28.45 -13.82
CA GLU A 71 -23.30 -29.49 -14.84
C GLU A 71 -24.71 -29.99 -15.19
N GLY A 72 -25.07 -29.87 -16.47
CA GLY A 72 -26.40 -30.23 -16.97
C GLY A 72 -27.45 -29.12 -16.92
N PHE A 73 -27.12 -27.92 -16.44
CA PHE A 73 -28.03 -26.77 -16.43
C PHE A 73 -27.46 -25.60 -17.25
N ALA A 74 -28.34 -24.92 -18.01
CA ALA A 74 -27.98 -23.79 -18.86
C ALA A 74 -27.35 -22.63 -18.06
N ASP A 75 -26.37 -21.96 -18.67
CA ASP A 75 -25.69 -20.70 -18.31
C ASP A 75 -26.12 -20.02 -16.98
N VAL A 76 -25.80 -20.62 -15.83
CA VAL A 76 -25.98 -20.02 -14.50
C VAL A 76 -24.78 -19.15 -14.14
N TRP A 77 -24.99 -17.85 -13.98
CA TRP A 77 -23.91 -16.87 -13.77
C TRP A 77 -23.87 -16.31 -12.35
N SER A 78 -25.02 -16.25 -11.67
CA SER A 78 -25.14 -15.73 -10.31
C SER A 78 -26.10 -16.56 -9.46
N ILE A 79 -25.78 -16.71 -8.17
CA ILE A 79 -26.72 -17.13 -7.12
C ILE A 79 -27.14 -15.90 -6.32
N ASN A 80 -28.32 -15.36 -6.58
CA ASN A 80 -28.74 -14.07 -6.01
C ASN A 80 -29.41 -14.20 -4.64
N SER A 81 -30.05 -15.33 -4.37
CA SER A 81 -30.78 -15.56 -3.11
C SER A 81 -30.61 -17.00 -2.65
N ILE A 82 -30.46 -17.20 -1.34
CA ILE A 82 -30.36 -18.52 -0.70
C ILE A 82 -31.34 -18.56 0.46
N VAL A 83 -32.13 -19.62 0.52
CA VAL A 83 -33.09 -19.90 1.59
C VAL A 83 -32.85 -21.32 2.09
N ILE A 84 -32.90 -21.51 3.40
CA ILE A 84 -32.71 -22.83 4.01
C ILE A 84 -33.99 -23.20 4.74
N SER A 85 -34.61 -24.30 4.32
CA SER A 85 -35.85 -24.82 4.91
C SER A 85 -35.73 -26.32 5.14
N GLY A 86 -36.04 -26.79 6.35
CA GLY A 86 -36.01 -28.22 6.70
C GLY A 86 -34.65 -28.90 6.44
N GLY A 87 -33.53 -28.17 6.55
CA GLY A 87 -32.19 -28.67 6.26
C GLY A 87 -31.84 -28.78 4.77
N THR A 88 -32.76 -28.41 3.89
CA THR A 88 -32.55 -28.31 2.44
C THR A 88 -32.21 -26.87 2.05
N ILE A 89 -31.28 -26.72 1.11
CA ILE A 89 -30.86 -25.41 0.61
C ILE A 89 -31.57 -25.16 -0.70
N TYR A 90 -32.30 -24.06 -0.77
CA TYR A 90 -32.92 -23.56 -1.98
C TYR A 90 -32.20 -22.31 -2.41
N PHE A 91 -31.97 -22.13 -3.70
CA PHE A 91 -31.34 -20.92 -4.18
C PHE A 91 -31.81 -20.55 -5.58
N GLY A 92 -31.87 -19.24 -5.80
CA GLY A 92 -32.37 -18.61 -7.01
C GLY A 92 -31.23 -18.01 -7.82
N THR A 93 -31.30 -18.15 -9.14
CA THR A 93 -30.18 -17.83 -10.01
C THR A 93 -30.51 -16.79 -11.07
N SER A 94 -29.46 -16.40 -11.79
CA SER A 94 -29.53 -15.58 -13.00
C SER A 94 -28.40 -15.92 -13.96
N PRO A 95 -28.58 -15.68 -15.27
CA PRO A 95 -29.86 -15.40 -15.94
C PRO A 95 -30.82 -16.62 -15.95
N ASN A 96 -31.99 -16.48 -16.58
CA ASN A 96 -32.99 -17.55 -16.83
C ASN A 96 -33.78 -18.05 -15.60
N GLY A 97 -33.82 -17.28 -14.51
CA GLY A 97 -34.81 -17.46 -13.43
C GLY A 97 -34.79 -18.81 -12.72
N GLY A 98 -33.69 -19.56 -12.75
CA GLY A 98 -33.65 -20.91 -12.21
C GLY A 98 -33.79 -20.96 -10.69
N ILE A 99 -34.60 -21.88 -10.18
CA ILE A 99 -34.64 -22.23 -8.75
C ILE A 99 -34.13 -23.65 -8.57
N TYR A 100 -33.17 -23.80 -7.68
CA TYR A 100 -32.50 -25.06 -7.42
C TYR A 100 -32.66 -25.47 -5.97
N LYS A 101 -32.79 -26.77 -5.77
CA LYS A 101 -32.79 -27.47 -4.50
C LYS A 101 -31.48 -28.24 -4.39
N TYR A 102 -30.75 -28.01 -3.30
CA TYR A 102 -29.57 -28.77 -2.93
C TYR A 102 -29.79 -29.45 -1.57
N GLY A 103 -29.78 -30.78 -1.59
CA GLY A 103 -29.95 -31.63 -0.41
C GLY A 103 -29.43 -33.03 -0.69
N LEU A 104 -28.96 -33.73 0.35
CA LEU A 104 -28.38 -35.08 0.22
C LEU A 104 -27.24 -35.15 -0.83
N ASN A 105 -26.44 -34.10 -0.94
CA ASN A 105 -25.38 -33.94 -1.96
C ASN A 105 -25.87 -34.02 -3.42
N LYS A 106 -27.16 -33.81 -3.66
CA LYS A 106 -27.76 -33.78 -4.99
C LYS A 106 -28.28 -32.37 -5.29
N LEU A 107 -27.93 -31.85 -6.46
CA LEU A 107 -28.51 -30.64 -7.02
C LEU A 107 -29.70 -31.03 -7.91
N THR A 108 -30.82 -30.31 -7.79
CA THR A 108 -32.02 -30.53 -8.61
C THR A 108 -32.64 -29.18 -8.93
N LYS A 109 -32.95 -28.93 -10.20
CA LYS A 109 -33.72 -27.75 -10.61
C LYS A 109 -35.19 -28.02 -10.37
N ILE A 110 -35.88 -27.09 -9.73
CA ILE A 110 -37.31 -27.17 -9.42
C ILE A 110 -38.14 -26.12 -10.17
N TYR A 111 -37.48 -25.15 -10.79
CA TYR A 111 -38.14 -24.17 -11.64
C TYR A 111 -37.18 -23.62 -12.72
N PRO A 112 -37.66 -23.39 -13.96
CA PRO A 112 -38.90 -23.97 -14.50
C PRO A 112 -38.85 -25.50 -14.47
N GLU A 113 -40.01 -26.14 -14.31
CA GLU A 113 -40.16 -27.59 -14.50
C GLU A 113 -39.75 -27.93 -15.94
N ASP A 114 -39.06 -29.04 -16.14
CA ASP A 114 -38.73 -29.52 -17.48
C ASP A 114 -40.04 -30.06 -18.10
N ASP A 115 -40.92 -29.19 -18.60
CA ASP A 115 -42.13 -29.60 -19.30
C ASP A 115 -41.85 -29.83 -20.80
N ASP A 116 -42.29 -31.01 -21.22
CA ASP A 116 -42.37 -31.58 -22.56
C ASP A 116 -41.05 -31.95 -23.25
N GLU A 117 -40.93 -33.26 -23.54
CA GLU A 117 -40.28 -33.74 -24.74
C GLU A 117 -40.47 -32.69 -25.83
N ALA A 118 -39.38 -32.28 -26.46
CA ALA A 118 -39.46 -31.77 -27.81
C ALA A 118 -40.44 -32.70 -28.54
N GLN A 119 -41.65 -32.23 -28.83
CA GLN A 119 -42.47 -32.86 -29.84
C GLN A 119 -41.59 -32.78 -31.07
N GLU A 120 -40.90 -33.88 -31.35
CA GLU A 120 -40.31 -34.11 -32.65
C GLU A 120 -41.41 -33.74 -33.63
N PRO A 121 -41.22 -32.74 -34.52
CA PRO A 121 -42.23 -32.45 -35.51
C PRO A 121 -42.48 -33.78 -36.24
N GLU A 122 -43.74 -34.23 -36.24
CA GLU A 122 -44.12 -35.41 -36.99
C GLU A 122 -43.52 -35.31 -38.41
N PRO A 123 -42.96 -36.39 -38.95
CA PRO A 123 -42.35 -36.34 -40.26
C PRO A 123 -43.44 -36.08 -41.29
N GLU A 124 -43.56 -34.82 -41.75
CA GLU A 124 -44.43 -34.47 -42.86
C GLU A 124 -44.07 -35.32 -44.08
N GLU A 125 -45.10 -35.95 -44.65
CA GLU A 125 -45.00 -36.80 -45.82
C GLU A 125 -44.35 -36.06 -47.01
N SER A 126 -43.42 -36.76 -47.63
CA SER A 126 -42.71 -36.39 -48.85
C SER A 126 -43.60 -35.91 -50.01
N LYS A 127 -43.23 -34.78 -50.65
CA LYS A 127 -43.06 -34.57 -52.13
C LYS A 127 -43.05 -33.07 -52.52
N PRO A 128 -42.49 -32.70 -53.70
CA PRO A 128 -41.10 -32.83 -54.14
C PRO A 128 -40.45 -31.45 -54.42
N GLU A 129 -39.13 -31.43 -54.55
CA GLU A 129 -38.32 -30.26 -54.96
C GLU A 129 -38.81 -29.61 -56.27
N GLU A 130 -38.89 -28.27 -56.30
CA GLU A 130 -38.15 -27.43 -57.27
C GLU A 130 -38.34 -25.90 -57.07
N SER A 131 -37.21 -25.19 -57.17
CA SER A 131 -37.01 -23.86 -57.79
C SER A 131 -36.76 -22.59 -56.92
N LYS A 132 -35.47 -22.18 -56.99
CA LYS A 132 -34.83 -20.84 -56.93
C LYS A 132 -34.70 -20.08 -55.59
N PRO A 133 -33.52 -19.44 -55.34
CA PRO A 133 -33.33 -18.54 -54.21
C PRO A 133 -33.98 -17.17 -54.48
N PRO A 134 -34.60 -16.50 -53.50
CA PRO A 134 -35.13 -15.14 -53.69
C PRO A 134 -34.01 -14.09 -53.65
N GLU A 135 -34.07 -13.17 -54.62
CA GLU A 135 -33.26 -11.97 -54.71
C GLU A 135 -34.00 -10.81 -54.01
N GLY A 136 -33.38 -10.24 -52.97
CA GLY A 136 -33.82 -8.94 -52.42
C GLY A 136 -33.56 -8.77 -50.91
N LEU A 137 -32.86 -7.70 -50.55
CA LEU A 137 -32.56 -7.30 -49.15
C LEU A 137 -33.82 -7.13 -48.28
N GLY A 138 -34.99 -6.86 -48.87
CA GLY A 138 -36.25 -6.64 -48.12
C GLY A 138 -36.97 -7.90 -47.63
N GLU A 139 -36.76 -9.07 -48.26
CA GLU A 139 -37.34 -10.34 -47.78
C GLU A 139 -36.47 -10.98 -46.69
N ILE A 140 -35.16 -10.74 -46.70
CA ILE A 140 -34.26 -11.11 -45.60
C ILE A 140 -34.59 -10.29 -44.36
N GLU A 141 -34.89 -8.99 -44.49
CA GLU A 141 -35.37 -8.18 -43.36
C GLU A 141 -36.73 -8.65 -42.84
N ARG A 142 -37.63 -9.15 -43.71
CA ARG A 142 -38.93 -9.70 -43.30
C ARG A 142 -38.80 -11.06 -42.61
N LEU A 143 -37.95 -11.96 -43.11
CA LEU A 143 -37.61 -13.24 -42.49
C LEU A 143 -36.85 -13.05 -41.17
N VAL A 144 -35.94 -12.08 -41.09
CA VAL A 144 -35.29 -11.70 -39.83
C VAL A 144 -36.31 -11.11 -38.86
N ARG A 145 -37.30 -10.34 -39.33
CA ARG A 145 -38.38 -9.81 -38.48
C ARG A 145 -39.36 -10.88 -38.01
N GLU A 146 -39.71 -11.86 -38.86
CA GLU A 146 -40.53 -13.02 -38.50
C GLU A 146 -39.79 -14.02 -37.59
N ILE A 147 -38.47 -14.17 -37.73
CA ILE A 147 -37.62 -14.94 -36.80
C ILE A 147 -37.42 -14.18 -35.47
N VAL A 148 -37.47 -12.85 -35.49
CA VAL A 148 -37.42 -12.01 -34.28
C VAL A 148 -38.79 -11.89 -33.59
N GLU A 149 -39.90 -12.07 -34.32
CA GLU A 149 -41.27 -12.03 -33.81
C GLU A 149 -41.86 -13.42 -33.49
N GLY A 150 -41.30 -14.50 -34.06
CA GLY A 150 -41.59 -15.91 -33.75
C GLY A 150 -40.75 -16.40 -32.57
N GLY A 151 -41.30 -16.27 -31.37
CA GLY A 151 -40.60 -16.38 -30.10
C GLY A 151 -40.01 -17.75 -29.74
N GLU A 152 -38.70 -17.75 -29.51
CA GLU A 152 -38.11 -18.31 -28.30
C GLU A 152 -37.19 -17.25 -27.70
N TYR A 153 -37.78 -16.29 -26.97
CA TYR A 153 -37.00 -15.52 -26.03
C TYR A 153 -36.55 -16.49 -24.93
N LEU A 154 -35.24 -16.70 -24.77
CA LEU A 154 -34.68 -17.02 -23.45
C LEU A 154 -35.31 -16.01 -22.48
N THR A 155 -36.24 -16.46 -21.65
CA THR A 155 -36.93 -15.59 -20.71
C THR A 155 -35.85 -15.08 -19.76
N ASN A 156 -35.43 -13.83 -19.92
CA ASN A 156 -34.39 -13.19 -19.10
C ASN A 156 -34.96 -12.86 -17.70
N GLU A 157 -35.49 -13.90 -17.07
CA GLU A 157 -36.02 -13.89 -15.71
C GLU A 157 -34.85 -14.03 -14.75
N HIS A 158 -35.08 -13.52 -13.55
CA HIS A 158 -34.10 -13.45 -12.48
C HIS A 158 -34.83 -13.72 -11.18
N ILE A 159 -34.24 -14.55 -10.34
CA ILE A 159 -34.71 -14.74 -8.97
C ILE A 159 -33.85 -13.85 -8.09
N PHE A 160 -34.34 -12.67 -7.69
CA PHE A 160 -33.59 -11.76 -6.82
C PHE A 160 -33.92 -11.96 -5.34
N ALA A 161 -35.14 -12.40 -5.02
CA ALA A 161 -35.58 -12.60 -3.66
C ALA A 161 -36.30 -13.94 -3.49
N MET A 162 -36.01 -14.59 -2.38
CA MET A 162 -36.69 -15.80 -1.94
C MET A 162 -36.85 -15.73 -0.43
N ALA A 163 -37.87 -16.41 0.09
CA ALA A 163 -38.09 -16.55 1.52
C ALA A 163 -38.86 -17.85 1.82
N THR A 164 -39.10 -18.12 3.10
CA THR A 164 -40.05 -19.15 3.54
C THR A 164 -41.28 -18.51 4.15
N ASP A 165 -42.46 -19.05 3.88
CA ASP A 165 -43.65 -18.70 4.65
C ASP A 165 -43.62 -19.30 6.07
N VAL A 166 -44.62 -18.99 6.88
CA VAL A 166 -44.75 -19.48 8.27
C VAL A 166 -44.92 -21.00 8.36
N SER A 167 -45.30 -21.66 7.27
CA SER A 167 -45.43 -23.12 7.15
C SER A 167 -44.14 -23.78 6.65
N GLY A 168 -43.10 -22.99 6.32
CA GLY A 168 -41.83 -23.46 5.79
C GLY A 168 -41.81 -23.70 4.27
N ARG A 169 -42.90 -23.36 3.56
CA ARG A 169 -42.97 -23.44 2.09
C ARG A 169 -42.16 -22.33 1.46
N LEU A 170 -41.59 -22.60 0.30
CA LEU A 170 -40.73 -21.66 -0.40
C LEU A 170 -41.55 -20.59 -1.12
N LEU A 171 -41.14 -19.33 -1.00
CA LEU A 171 -41.61 -18.19 -1.78
C LEU A 171 -40.47 -17.69 -2.67
N ALA A 172 -40.76 -17.37 -3.92
CA ALA A 172 -39.80 -16.81 -4.85
C ALA A 172 -40.41 -15.68 -5.68
N GLY A 173 -39.66 -14.59 -5.82
CA GLY A 173 -39.99 -13.52 -6.74
C GLY A 173 -39.31 -13.75 -8.09
N ILE A 174 -40.10 -13.95 -9.13
CA ILE A 174 -39.63 -14.21 -10.50
C ILE A 174 -39.77 -12.92 -11.29
N SER A 175 -38.65 -12.37 -11.77
CA SER A 175 -38.71 -11.18 -12.63
C SER A 175 -39.19 -11.51 -14.02
N GLY A 176 -39.79 -10.55 -14.73
CA GLY A 176 -40.29 -10.78 -16.08
C GLY A 176 -40.80 -9.50 -16.73
N LYS A 177 -41.64 -9.64 -17.77
CA LYS A 177 -42.44 -8.51 -18.31
C LYS A 177 -43.32 -7.93 -17.21
N GLU A 178 -43.96 -8.85 -16.49
CA GLU A 178 -44.62 -8.68 -15.20
C GLU A 178 -43.92 -9.63 -14.24
N CYS A 179 -43.54 -9.15 -13.05
CA CYS A 179 -42.96 -10.04 -12.05
C CYS A 179 -44.05 -10.84 -11.34
N LYS A 180 -43.67 -12.00 -10.83
CA LYS A 180 -44.60 -12.95 -10.21
C LYS A 180 -44.06 -13.35 -8.85
N LEU A 181 -44.90 -13.31 -7.83
CA LEU A 181 -44.64 -14.00 -6.58
C LEU A 181 -45.20 -15.41 -6.71
N CYS A 182 -44.31 -16.39 -6.63
CA CYS A 182 -44.65 -17.80 -6.69
C CYS A 182 -44.41 -18.46 -5.34
N ARG A 183 -45.24 -19.44 -5.01
CA ARG A 183 -45.13 -20.33 -3.86
C ARG A 183 -44.88 -21.75 -4.33
N PHE A 184 -43.91 -22.42 -3.72
CA PHE A 184 -43.69 -23.85 -3.95
C PHE A 184 -44.63 -24.65 -3.06
N ASP A 185 -45.61 -25.32 -3.66
CA ASP A 185 -46.57 -26.19 -2.99
C ASP A 185 -46.82 -27.45 -3.85
N ASP A 186 -47.04 -28.60 -3.22
CA ASP A 186 -47.26 -29.88 -3.91
C ASP A 186 -46.26 -30.19 -5.07
N ASP A 187 -44.97 -29.93 -4.83
CA ASP A 187 -43.87 -30.08 -5.78
C ASP A 187 -43.97 -29.18 -7.05
N LYS A 188 -44.81 -28.15 -7.03
CA LYS A 188 -45.01 -27.19 -8.13
C LYS A 188 -44.86 -25.75 -7.69
N MET A 189 -44.50 -24.86 -8.62
CA MET A 189 -44.51 -23.41 -8.38
C MET A 189 -45.85 -22.80 -8.80
N GLU A 190 -46.65 -22.39 -7.81
CA GLU A 190 -47.92 -21.70 -8.03
C GLU A 190 -47.78 -20.18 -7.94
N VAL A 191 -48.33 -19.45 -8.91
CA VAL A 191 -48.39 -17.99 -8.87
C VAL A 191 -49.45 -17.56 -7.87
N ILE A 192 -49.05 -16.82 -6.84
CA ILE A 192 -49.97 -16.31 -5.80
C ILE A 192 -50.22 -14.80 -5.91
N PHE A 193 -49.35 -14.06 -6.61
CA PHE A 193 -49.54 -12.63 -6.85
C PHE A 193 -48.72 -12.14 -8.05
N GLU A 194 -49.32 -11.31 -8.89
CA GLU A 194 -48.70 -10.69 -10.07
C GLU A 194 -49.05 -9.20 -10.07
N PRO A 195 -48.11 -8.29 -9.73
CA PRO A 195 -48.35 -6.86 -9.81
C PRO A 195 -48.29 -6.35 -11.26
N ASP A 196 -49.34 -5.60 -11.66
CA ASP A 196 -49.50 -5.04 -13.01
C ASP A 196 -48.38 -4.06 -13.44
N ASP A 197 -47.64 -3.49 -12.50
CA ASP A 197 -46.72 -2.37 -12.72
C ASP A 197 -45.29 -2.59 -12.20
N ALA A 198 -44.92 -3.84 -11.94
CA ALA A 198 -43.57 -4.18 -11.50
C ALA A 198 -42.93 -5.27 -12.36
N LYS A 199 -41.62 -5.11 -12.59
CA LYS A 199 -40.80 -6.06 -13.37
C LYS A 199 -39.88 -6.90 -12.48
N TYR A 200 -39.63 -6.43 -11.27
CA TYR A 200 -38.71 -7.06 -10.33
C TYR A 200 -39.30 -7.11 -8.92
N ILE A 201 -39.12 -8.24 -8.25
CA ILE A 201 -39.27 -8.37 -6.80
C ILE A 201 -37.86 -8.51 -6.23
N PHE A 202 -37.36 -7.46 -5.57
CA PHE A 202 -35.99 -7.42 -5.03
C PHE A 202 -35.91 -7.87 -3.58
N ALA A 203 -37.01 -7.81 -2.83
CA ALA A 203 -37.03 -8.20 -1.43
C ALA A 203 -38.37 -8.84 -1.05
N ILE A 204 -38.29 -9.89 -0.23
CA ILE A 204 -39.45 -10.59 0.35
C ILE A 204 -39.16 -10.76 1.85
N VAL A 205 -40.06 -10.31 2.72
CA VAL A 205 -40.01 -10.55 4.17
C VAL A 205 -41.39 -10.96 4.69
N ILE A 206 -41.41 -11.79 5.73
CA ILE A 206 -42.64 -12.34 6.33
C ILE A 206 -42.68 -11.93 7.80
N ASP A 207 -43.82 -11.41 8.26
CA ASP A 207 -44.02 -11.06 9.67
C ASP A 207 -44.42 -12.27 10.53
N ALA A 208 -44.52 -12.06 11.84
CA ALA A 208 -44.88 -13.13 12.78
C ALA A 208 -46.32 -13.67 12.58
N ASP A 209 -47.20 -12.89 11.94
CA ASP A 209 -48.58 -13.28 11.63
C ASP A 209 -48.67 -14.00 10.26
N GLY A 210 -47.56 -14.08 9.53
CA GLY A 210 -47.45 -14.70 8.21
C GLY A 210 -47.79 -13.78 7.04
N ASN A 211 -47.99 -12.48 7.26
CA ASN A 211 -48.19 -11.54 6.16
C ASN A 211 -46.90 -11.40 5.34
N ILE A 212 -47.03 -11.33 4.03
CA ILE A 212 -45.92 -11.25 3.08
C ILE A 212 -45.75 -9.80 2.65
N TYR A 213 -44.52 -9.30 2.69
CA TYR A 213 -44.17 -7.96 2.23
C TYR A 213 -43.18 -8.03 1.07
N LEU A 214 -43.45 -7.27 0.01
CA LEU A 214 -42.66 -7.26 -1.22
C LEU A 214 -42.10 -5.87 -1.49
N GLY A 215 -40.81 -5.81 -1.82
CA GLY A 215 -40.16 -4.60 -2.36
C GLY A 215 -39.95 -4.76 -3.86
N THR A 216 -40.50 -3.85 -4.66
CA THR A 216 -40.53 -3.98 -6.12
C THR A 216 -39.80 -2.86 -6.85
N GLY A 217 -39.60 -3.08 -8.16
CA GLY A 217 -39.10 -2.08 -9.11
C GLY A 217 -39.63 -2.34 -10.53
N PRO A 218 -39.58 -1.35 -11.45
CA PRO A 218 -38.89 -0.06 -11.36
C PRO A 218 -39.75 1.12 -10.85
N GLU A 219 -40.93 0.85 -10.28
CA GLU A 219 -41.82 1.86 -9.70
C GLU A 219 -41.66 2.04 -8.17
N GLY A 220 -40.78 1.28 -7.53
CA GLY A 220 -40.41 1.48 -6.12
C GLY A 220 -41.54 1.26 -5.12
N LYS A 221 -42.36 0.23 -5.30
CA LYS A 221 -43.54 -0.03 -4.48
C LYS A 221 -43.29 -1.05 -3.37
N VAL A 222 -44.04 -0.92 -2.29
CA VAL A 222 -44.10 -1.90 -1.19
C VAL A 222 -45.51 -2.44 -1.06
N TYR A 223 -45.65 -3.74 -1.29
CA TYR A 223 -46.92 -4.44 -1.16
C TYR A 223 -46.97 -5.26 0.13
N ARG A 224 -48.17 -5.40 0.70
CA ARG A 224 -48.49 -6.33 1.78
C ARG A 224 -49.56 -7.30 1.29
N LEU A 225 -49.35 -8.58 1.53
CA LEU A 225 -50.29 -9.66 1.26
C LEU A 225 -50.60 -10.38 2.57
N ASP A 226 -51.76 -11.02 2.64
CA ASP A 226 -52.07 -11.94 3.73
C ASP A 226 -51.28 -13.25 3.58
N PRO A 227 -51.32 -14.17 4.58
CA PRO A 227 -50.54 -15.40 4.52
C PRO A 227 -50.88 -16.31 3.33
N LEU A 228 -52.06 -16.16 2.72
CA LEU A 228 -52.46 -16.93 1.56
C LEU A 228 -51.98 -16.31 0.24
N GLY A 229 -51.88 -14.97 0.17
CA GLY A 229 -51.49 -14.23 -1.03
C GLY A 229 -52.65 -13.48 -1.68
N ASP A 230 -53.89 -13.68 -1.21
CA ASP A 230 -55.11 -13.23 -1.90
C ASP A 230 -55.42 -11.74 -1.71
N LYS A 231 -54.96 -11.13 -0.61
CA LYS A 231 -55.31 -9.75 -0.22
C LYS A 231 -54.15 -8.77 -0.37
N ALA A 232 -53.56 -8.72 -1.56
CA ALA A 232 -52.50 -7.77 -1.88
C ALA A 232 -52.98 -6.32 -1.77
N ARG A 233 -52.20 -5.49 -1.06
CA ARG A 233 -52.43 -4.05 -0.90
C ARG A 233 -51.12 -3.30 -0.99
N LEU A 234 -51.14 -2.16 -1.68
CA LEU A 234 -50.03 -1.22 -1.71
C LEU A 234 -49.99 -0.48 -0.36
N ILE A 235 -48.88 -0.59 0.37
CA ILE A 235 -48.70 0.11 1.66
C ILE A 235 -47.74 1.30 1.54
N TYR A 236 -46.94 1.36 0.48
CA TYR A 236 -46.09 2.50 0.20
C TYR A 236 -45.73 2.60 -1.29
N ASP A 237 -45.75 3.83 -1.80
CA ASP A 237 -45.34 4.21 -3.16
C ASP A 237 -44.17 5.20 -3.05
N SER A 238 -42.97 4.74 -3.40
CA SER A 238 -41.74 5.53 -3.26
C SER A 238 -41.56 6.49 -4.43
N LYS A 239 -40.78 7.56 -4.23
CA LYS A 239 -40.26 8.37 -5.34
C LYS A 239 -38.99 7.78 -5.96
N ASP A 240 -38.38 6.78 -5.32
CA ASP A 240 -37.27 6.01 -5.89
C ASP A 240 -37.79 4.90 -6.78
N LYS A 241 -36.96 4.42 -7.70
CA LYS A 241 -37.38 3.43 -8.69
C LYS A 241 -37.38 2.02 -8.14
N ASN A 242 -36.50 1.72 -7.20
CA ASN A 242 -36.37 0.36 -6.69
C ASN A 242 -36.31 0.35 -5.17
N ILE A 243 -37.08 -0.56 -4.57
CA ILE A 243 -36.92 -0.97 -3.17
C ILE A 243 -36.11 -2.26 -3.15
N LEU A 244 -34.85 -2.17 -2.73
CA LEU A 244 -33.86 -3.25 -2.88
C LEU A 244 -33.80 -4.20 -1.70
N SER A 245 -34.17 -3.71 -0.52
CA SER A 245 -34.07 -4.47 0.72
C SER A 245 -35.23 -4.14 1.64
N LEU A 246 -35.66 -5.14 2.40
CA LEU A 246 -36.70 -5.02 3.42
C LEU A 246 -36.23 -5.66 4.73
N ALA A 247 -36.66 -5.10 5.85
CA ALA A 247 -36.50 -5.71 7.17
C ALA A 247 -37.69 -5.36 8.07
N ILE A 248 -38.07 -6.27 8.97
CA ILE A 248 -39.22 -6.07 9.87
C ILE A 248 -38.72 -5.71 11.26
N GLY A 249 -39.09 -4.52 11.73
CA GLY A 249 -38.82 -4.05 13.08
C GLY A 249 -39.62 -4.80 14.14
N GLN A 250 -39.11 -4.82 15.37
CA GLN A 250 -39.84 -5.40 16.50
C GLN A 250 -41.14 -4.65 16.85
N ASP A 251 -41.24 -3.38 16.43
CA ASP A 251 -42.46 -2.57 16.56
C ASP A 251 -43.49 -2.90 15.47
N GLY A 252 -43.20 -3.85 14.58
CA GLY A 252 -44.02 -4.22 13.43
C GLY A 252 -43.88 -3.27 12.24
N SER A 253 -43.00 -2.27 12.31
CA SER A 253 -42.73 -1.40 11.16
C SER A 253 -41.91 -2.13 10.10
N ILE A 254 -42.14 -1.79 8.84
CA ILE A 254 -41.36 -2.27 7.71
C ILE A 254 -40.30 -1.24 7.36
N TYR A 255 -39.04 -1.65 7.40
CA TYR A 255 -37.91 -0.84 6.92
C TYR A 255 -37.62 -1.19 5.47
N ALA A 256 -37.48 -0.17 4.62
CA ALA A 256 -37.26 -0.36 3.19
C ALA A 256 -36.06 0.47 2.69
N GLY A 257 -35.12 -0.18 2.01
CA GLY A 257 -33.93 0.44 1.44
C GLY A 257 -34.13 0.76 -0.04
N SER A 258 -33.83 1.98 -0.46
CA SER A 258 -34.04 2.44 -1.84
C SER A 258 -32.79 2.56 -2.69
N ASP A 259 -33.01 2.69 -4.00
CA ASP A 259 -31.98 3.02 -4.99
C ASP A 259 -31.92 4.52 -5.31
N ASN A 260 -30.87 4.94 -6.03
CA ASN A 260 -30.52 6.32 -6.43
C ASN A 260 -30.31 7.36 -5.32
N ARG A 261 -31.22 7.47 -4.36
CA ARG A 261 -31.16 8.40 -3.22
C ARG A 261 -30.67 7.75 -1.93
N GLY A 262 -30.56 6.42 -1.87
CA GLY A 262 -29.99 5.73 -0.71
C GLY A 262 -30.78 5.91 0.58
N LEU A 263 -32.11 5.91 0.50
CA LEU A 263 -32.97 6.20 1.64
C LEU A 263 -33.32 4.91 2.40
N VAL A 264 -33.45 5.02 3.71
CA VAL A 264 -34.08 4.02 4.56
C VAL A 264 -35.43 4.56 5.01
N TYR A 265 -36.51 3.98 4.48
CA TYR A 265 -37.87 4.29 4.89
C TYR A 265 -38.27 3.46 6.11
N LYS A 266 -39.08 4.05 7.00
CA LYS A 266 -39.84 3.36 8.05
C LYS A 266 -41.32 3.48 7.72
N ILE A 267 -41.96 2.36 7.44
CA ILE A 267 -43.36 2.25 7.01
C ILE A 267 -44.15 1.55 8.11
N ASP A 268 -45.21 2.19 8.59
CA ASP A 268 -46.16 1.53 9.48
C ASP A 268 -47.22 0.81 8.62
N PRO A 269 -47.26 -0.54 8.63
CA PRO A 269 -48.17 -1.31 7.77
C PRO A 269 -49.64 -1.23 8.21
N ARG A 270 -49.95 -0.62 9.37
CA ARG A 270 -51.33 -0.43 9.86
C ARG A 270 -51.88 0.93 9.47
N THR A 271 -51.03 1.96 9.50
CA THR A 271 -51.44 3.34 9.15
C THR A 271 -51.07 3.74 7.73
N GLU A 272 -50.28 2.92 7.03
CA GLU A 272 -49.78 3.16 5.67
C GLU A 272 -48.97 4.47 5.56
N LYS A 273 -48.43 4.93 6.70
CA LYS A 273 -47.59 6.12 6.76
C LYS A 273 -46.12 5.71 6.70
N ALA A 274 -45.40 6.33 5.78
CA ALA A 274 -43.96 6.19 5.64
C ALA A 274 -43.24 7.47 6.08
N THR A 275 -42.08 7.29 6.71
CA THR A 275 -41.14 8.36 7.07
C THR A 275 -39.76 7.97 6.61
N VAL A 276 -38.91 8.94 6.29
CA VAL A 276 -37.49 8.69 6.03
C VAL A 276 -36.79 8.60 7.38
N LEU A 277 -36.24 7.43 7.68
CA LEU A 277 -35.45 7.17 8.89
C LEU A 277 -34.01 7.64 8.72
N TYR A 278 -33.44 7.43 7.52
CA TYR A 278 -32.07 7.81 7.21
C TYR A 278 -31.91 8.14 5.72
N ASP A 279 -31.06 9.13 5.45
CA ASP A 279 -30.65 9.60 4.13
C ASP A 279 -29.13 9.39 4.02
N SER A 280 -28.72 8.41 3.21
CA SER A 280 -27.33 8.00 3.09
C SER A 280 -26.58 8.83 2.05
N ASP A 281 -25.29 9.08 2.30
CA ASP A 281 -24.39 9.67 1.29
C ASP A 281 -24.15 8.73 0.07
N GLN A 282 -24.49 7.45 0.22
CA GLN A 282 -24.40 6.44 -0.83
C GLN A 282 -25.73 6.27 -1.57
N PRO A 283 -25.72 6.07 -2.90
CA PRO A 283 -26.94 6.06 -3.71
C PRO A 283 -27.88 4.86 -3.50
N GLU A 284 -27.43 3.74 -2.93
CA GLU A 284 -28.26 2.52 -2.82
C GLU A 284 -28.11 1.85 -1.45
N ILE A 285 -29.23 1.37 -0.89
CA ILE A 285 -29.29 0.52 0.30
C ILE A 285 -29.59 -0.92 -0.10
N THR A 286 -28.55 -1.77 -0.17
CA THR A 286 -28.62 -3.10 -0.79
C THR A 286 -29.05 -4.20 0.15
N ALA A 287 -28.84 -4.02 1.45
CA ALA A 287 -29.27 -4.99 2.45
C ALA A 287 -29.64 -4.28 3.75
N LEU A 288 -30.72 -4.76 4.36
CA LEU A 288 -31.20 -4.36 5.67
C LEU A 288 -31.35 -5.61 6.52
N ILE A 289 -30.79 -5.60 7.73
CA ILE A 289 -31.04 -6.65 8.71
C ILE A 289 -31.32 -6.06 10.08
N ILE A 290 -32.23 -6.69 10.81
CA ILE A 290 -32.40 -6.43 12.24
C ILE A 290 -31.54 -7.45 12.97
N ALA A 291 -30.54 -6.99 13.72
CA ALA A 291 -29.62 -7.87 14.42
C ALA A 291 -29.86 -7.82 15.94
N ASP A 292 -29.76 -8.97 16.61
CA ASP A 292 -29.97 -9.07 18.05
C ASP A 292 -28.76 -8.53 18.83
N SER A 293 -28.91 -7.33 19.37
CA SER A 293 -27.89 -6.69 20.23
C SER A 293 -27.45 -7.54 21.43
N GLY A 294 -28.30 -8.45 21.92
CA GLY A 294 -27.99 -9.36 23.03
C GLY A 294 -26.95 -10.42 22.64
N LYS A 295 -26.90 -10.82 21.37
CA LYS A 295 -25.84 -11.67 20.81
C LYS A 295 -24.61 -10.86 20.36
N LEU A 296 -24.83 -9.62 19.93
CA LEU A 296 -23.79 -8.64 19.54
C LEU A 296 -23.15 -7.88 20.72
N ASN A 297 -23.37 -8.29 21.99
CA ASN A 297 -22.81 -7.65 23.20
C ASN A 297 -23.02 -6.13 23.31
N ALA A 298 -24.09 -5.58 22.72
CA ALA A 298 -24.50 -4.19 22.91
C ALA A 298 -25.68 -4.15 23.90
N LYS A 299 -25.60 -3.30 24.92
CA LYS A 299 -26.64 -3.15 25.96
C LYS A 299 -28.04 -2.98 25.32
N ASN A 300 -28.91 -3.99 25.47
CA ASN A 300 -30.37 -4.02 25.25
C ASN A 300 -30.96 -3.08 24.18
N ALA A 301 -30.48 -3.10 22.94
CA ALA A 301 -31.10 -2.34 21.85
C ALA A 301 -30.95 -3.05 20.51
N ILE A 302 -31.97 -3.82 20.12
CA ILE A 302 -32.08 -4.40 18.78
C ILE A 302 -32.03 -3.25 17.77
N SER A 303 -31.08 -3.34 16.84
CA SER A 303 -30.71 -2.23 15.95
C SER A 303 -30.79 -2.67 14.51
N LEU A 304 -31.20 -1.74 13.64
CA LEU A 304 -31.21 -1.92 12.20
C LEU A 304 -29.80 -1.71 11.67
N TYR A 305 -29.32 -2.62 10.83
CA TYR A 305 -28.07 -2.46 10.09
C TYR A 305 -28.37 -2.33 8.61
N ALA A 306 -27.76 -1.32 7.97
CA ALA A 306 -27.95 -1.01 6.56
C ALA A 306 -26.62 -1.05 5.82
N ALA A 307 -26.51 -1.87 4.76
CA ALA A 307 -25.42 -1.81 3.81
C ALA A 307 -25.75 -0.77 2.74
N ALA A 308 -24.97 0.31 2.72
CA ALA A 308 -25.10 1.39 1.76
C ALA A 308 -23.90 1.37 0.79
N THR A 309 -24.16 1.33 -0.52
CA THR A 309 -23.12 1.11 -1.52
C THR A 309 -22.90 2.30 -2.45
N SER A 310 -21.63 2.58 -2.72
CA SER A 310 -21.23 3.68 -3.61
C SER A 310 -21.36 3.37 -5.12
N ALA A 311 -21.64 2.12 -5.48
CA ALA A 311 -21.89 1.73 -6.87
C ALA A 311 -23.38 1.55 -7.12
N LYS A 312 -23.84 1.86 -8.34
CA LYS A 312 -25.22 1.61 -8.76
C LYS A 312 -25.37 0.15 -9.20
N ILE A 313 -25.57 -0.75 -8.24
CA ILE A 313 -25.64 -2.20 -8.46
C ILE A 313 -26.76 -2.54 -9.43
N VAL A 314 -27.93 -1.92 -9.29
CA VAL A 314 -29.10 -2.21 -10.15
C VAL A 314 -28.79 -1.91 -11.61
N GLN A 315 -28.18 -0.76 -11.88
CA GLN A 315 -27.76 -0.37 -13.24
C GLN A 315 -26.70 -1.32 -13.79
N THR A 316 -25.78 -1.73 -12.93
CA THR A 316 -24.69 -2.63 -13.29
C THR A 316 -25.24 -4.02 -13.64
N GLN A 317 -26.08 -4.60 -12.79
CA GLN A 317 -26.72 -5.91 -13.01
C GLN A 317 -27.63 -5.91 -14.25
N THR A 318 -28.42 -4.86 -14.46
CA THR A 318 -29.29 -4.75 -15.65
C THR A 318 -28.47 -4.57 -16.95
N GLN A 319 -27.38 -3.79 -16.93
CA GLN A 319 -26.47 -3.70 -18.09
C GLN A 319 -25.76 -5.02 -18.36
N PHE A 320 -25.32 -5.73 -17.33
CA PHE A 320 -24.71 -7.06 -17.48
C PHE A 320 -25.71 -8.07 -18.05
N ALA A 321 -26.94 -8.13 -17.52
CA ALA A 321 -28.00 -8.99 -18.06
C ALA A 321 -28.34 -8.63 -19.51
N ALA A 322 -28.35 -7.34 -19.88
CA ALA A 322 -28.59 -6.90 -21.26
C ALA A 322 -27.40 -7.19 -22.21
N SER A 323 -26.17 -7.23 -21.69
CA SER A 323 -24.96 -7.51 -22.47
C SER A 323 -24.76 -9.00 -22.71
N ALA A 324 -25.21 -9.84 -21.77
CA ALA A 324 -25.26 -11.30 -21.89
C ALA A 324 -26.04 -11.75 -23.12
N VAL A 325 -27.17 -11.08 -23.40
CA VAL A 325 -28.04 -11.34 -24.54
C VAL A 325 -27.40 -10.96 -25.88
N ARG A 326 -26.40 -10.06 -25.89
CA ARG A 326 -25.71 -9.61 -27.12
C ARG A 326 -24.45 -10.43 -27.45
N GLY A 327 -24.11 -11.42 -26.61
CA GLY A 327 -22.78 -12.02 -26.53
C GLY A 327 -22.58 -13.38 -27.18
N SER A 328 -23.27 -13.73 -28.28
CA SER A 328 -22.81 -14.81 -29.18
C SER A 328 -21.89 -14.22 -30.26
N SER A 329 -20.70 -13.77 -29.89
CA SER A 329 -19.57 -13.76 -30.82
C SER A 329 -18.24 -13.65 -30.06
N THR A 330 -17.37 -14.61 -30.33
CA THR A 330 -15.99 -14.62 -29.88
C THR A 330 -15.21 -13.53 -30.63
N GLY A 331 -14.84 -12.47 -29.91
CA GLY A 331 -13.66 -11.64 -30.19
C GLY A 331 -13.85 -10.43 -31.09
N ARG A 332 -13.93 -9.23 -30.48
CA ARG A 332 -12.93 -8.14 -30.59
C ARG A 332 -13.27 -7.02 -29.59
N PRO A 333 -12.29 -6.33 -28.96
CA PRO A 333 -12.54 -5.23 -28.03
C PRO A 333 -12.99 -3.95 -28.73
N ASP A 334 -13.68 -3.12 -27.94
CA ASP A 334 -14.36 -1.86 -28.23
C ASP A 334 -13.62 -0.89 -29.18
N ALA A 335 -14.40 -0.22 -30.04
CA ALA A 335 -14.07 1.08 -30.61
C ALA A 335 -15.06 2.11 -30.06
N GLU A 336 -14.53 3.11 -29.33
CA GLU A 336 -15.27 4.31 -28.91
C GLU A 336 -15.79 5.12 -30.12
N PRO A 337 -16.86 5.91 -29.97
CA PRO A 337 -17.44 6.67 -31.06
C PRO A 337 -16.59 7.92 -31.37
N ASP A 338 -16.00 7.94 -32.57
CA ASP A 338 -15.14 9.04 -33.01
C ASP A 338 -15.94 10.28 -33.43
N LYS A 339 -15.47 11.45 -33.00
CA LYS A 339 -15.98 12.77 -33.39
C LYS A 339 -15.23 13.26 -34.64
N ASP A 340 -15.97 13.82 -35.59
CA ASP A 340 -15.57 14.71 -36.69
C ASP A 340 -14.07 15.01 -36.90
N LYS A 341 -13.56 14.64 -38.08
CA LYS A 341 -12.80 15.53 -39.00
C LYS A 341 -12.52 14.87 -40.36
N GLY A 342 -12.64 15.69 -41.42
CA GLY A 342 -12.50 15.33 -42.84
C GLY A 342 -11.07 15.06 -43.35
N PRO A 343 -10.92 14.92 -44.68
CA PRO A 343 -9.89 14.10 -45.32
C PRO A 343 -8.62 14.89 -45.66
N ASP A 344 -7.43 14.29 -45.55
CA ASP A 344 -6.56 14.03 -46.70
C ASP A 344 -5.20 13.35 -46.35
N GLN A 345 -4.70 12.63 -47.35
CA GLN A 345 -3.30 12.28 -47.67
C GLN A 345 -2.52 11.19 -46.91
N SER A 346 -2.40 10.07 -47.65
CA SER A 346 -1.14 9.45 -48.12
C SER A 346 -0.29 8.64 -47.13
N GLY A 347 -0.10 7.35 -47.46
CA GLY A 347 1.17 6.69 -47.19
C GLY A 347 1.14 5.17 -47.00
N SER A 348 1.36 4.45 -48.10
CA SER A 348 2.07 3.15 -48.15
C SER A 348 1.39 1.88 -47.63
N GLY A 349 1.01 1.02 -48.58
CA GLY A 349 0.43 -0.29 -48.35
C GLY A 349 1.39 -1.48 -48.16
N ARG A 350 0.86 -2.64 -48.56
CA ARG A 350 1.35 -4.05 -48.53
C ARG A 350 0.86 -4.84 -47.31
N LYS A 351 0.43 -6.09 -47.41
CA LYS A 351 0.14 -7.03 -48.51
C LYS A 351 -0.48 -8.25 -47.81
N LEU A 352 -1.66 -8.70 -48.21
CA LEU A 352 -2.20 -10.01 -47.81
C LEU A 352 -1.58 -11.09 -48.70
N GLU A 353 -1.01 -12.14 -48.11
CA GLU A 353 -0.84 -13.46 -48.75
C GLU A 353 -1.07 -14.57 -47.71
N ILE A 354 -2.05 -15.43 -48.03
CA ILE A 354 -2.38 -16.73 -47.43
C ILE A 354 -1.56 -17.76 -48.24
N ALA A 355 -0.96 -18.85 -47.74
CA ALA A 355 -1.62 -20.08 -47.32
C ALA A 355 -0.64 -21.14 -46.76
N ASN A 356 -1.18 -21.97 -45.86
CA ASN A 356 -0.97 -23.43 -45.68
C ASN A 356 0.45 -24.02 -45.58
N THR A 357 0.79 -24.47 -44.37
CA THR A 357 1.22 -25.87 -44.16
C THR A 357 0.63 -26.42 -42.86
N THR A 358 -0.07 -27.54 -42.99
CA THR A 358 -0.70 -28.34 -41.94
C THR A 358 0.38 -29.16 -41.21
N LYS A 359 0.43 -29.07 -39.88
CA LYS A 359 1.18 -30.00 -39.02
C LYS A 359 0.32 -30.31 -37.79
N PRO A 360 0.06 -31.59 -37.44
CA PRO A 360 -0.81 -31.92 -36.32
C PRO A 360 -0.08 -31.62 -35.00
N ALA A 361 -0.47 -30.55 -34.33
CA ALA A 361 0.02 -30.23 -32.98
C ALA A 361 -0.76 -31.09 -31.97
N GLY A 362 -0.02 -31.86 -31.18
CA GLY A 362 -0.54 -32.66 -30.10
C GLY A 362 -1.37 -31.82 -29.11
N ARG A 363 -2.42 -32.44 -28.57
CA ARG A 363 -3.25 -31.87 -27.50
C ARG A 363 -2.35 -31.33 -26.39
N LYS A 364 -2.27 -30.01 -26.26
CA LYS A 364 -1.81 -29.37 -25.03
C LYS A 364 -2.80 -29.74 -23.92
N PRO A 365 -2.34 -30.09 -22.71
CA PRO A 365 -3.22 -30.23 -21.55
C PRO A 365 -4.00 -28.91 -21.36
N PRO A 366 -5.25 -28.95 -20.87
CA PRO A 366 -6.07 -27.75 -20.74
C PRO A 366 -5.31 -26.71 -19.91
N SER A 367 -4.97 -25.60 -20.55
CA SER A 367 -4.45 -24.43 -19.86
C SER A 367 -5.52 -23.96 -18.88
N SER A 368 -5.14 -23.72 -17.63
CA SER A 368 -5.98 -23.13 -16.60
C SER A 368 -6.82 -21.97 -17.18
N PRO A 369 -8.12 -21.87 -16.85
CA PRO A 369 -8.96 -20.80 -17.36
C PRO A 369 -8.32 -19.43 -17.02
N PRO A 370 -8.39 -18.44 -17.94
CA PRO A 370 -7.82 -17.13 -17.70
C PRO A 370 -8.39 -16.52 -16.41
N PRO A 371 -7.59 -15.75 -15.65
CA PRO A 371 -8.08 -15.08 -14.45
C PRO A 371 -9.22 -14.13 -14.84
N VAL A 372 -10.36 -14.27 -14.14
CA VAL A 372 -11.54 -13.40 -14.33
C VAL A 372 -11.14 -11.95 -14.04
N SER A 373 -11.52 -11.02 -14.91
CA SER A 373 -11.23 -9.60 -14.71
C SER A 373 -11.99 -9.09 -13.48
N LYS A 374 -11.27 -8.85 -12.39
CA LYS A 374 -11.82 -8.20 -11.20
C LYS A 374 -12.26 -6.78 -11.59
N GLY A 375 -13.53 -6.45 -11.38
CA GLY A 375 -14.11 -5.14 -11.71
C GLY A 375 -13.39 -3.97 -11.02
N ALA A 376 -13.45 -2.77 -11.61
CA ALA A 376 -12.82 -1.58 -11.04
C ALA A 376 -13.37 -1.28 -9.63
N LYS A 377 -12.49 -0.89 -8.70
CA LYS A 377 -12.92 -0.47 -7.37
C LYS A 377 -13.76 0.82 -7.46
N PRO A 378 -14.84 0.95 -6.67
CA PRO A 378 -15.63 2.17 -6.64
C PRO A 378 -14.78 3.37 -6.17
N SER A 379 -15.11 4.57 -6.68
CA SER A 379 -14.40 5.81 -6.38
C SER A 379 -14.68 6.36 -4.98
N ARG A 380 -15.76 5.90 -4.35
CA ARG A 380 -16.15 6.21 -2.96
C ARG A 380 -16.32 4.92 -2.17
N ALA A 381 -16.14 5.01 -0.85
CA ALA A 381 -16.34 3.89 0.05
C ALA A 381 -17.84 3.55 0.20
N SER A 382 -18.14 2.26 0.35
CA SER A 382 -19.44 1.78 0.81
C SER A 382 -19.39 1.63 2.31
N HIS A 383 -20.53 1.77 2.98
CA HIS A 383 -20.63 1.82 4.44
C HIS A 383 -21.69 0.87 4.97
N ILE A 384 -21.48 0.37 6.19
CA ILE A 384 -22.48 -0.33 6.98
C ILE A 384 -22.84 0.56 8.16
N TYR A 385 -24.09 0.99 8.20
CA TYR A 385 -24.60 1.85 9.25
C TYR A 385 -25.41 1.05 10.27
N LYS A 386 -25.25 1.38 11.54
CA LYS A 386 -26.17 1.01 12.61
C LYS A 386 -27.15 2.15 12.82
N ILE A 387 -28.43 1.86 12.68
CA ILE A 387 -29.53 2.82 12.77
C ILE A 387 -30.44 2.40 13.94
N THR A 388 -30.62 3.31 14.88
CA THR A 388 -31.54 3.12 16.00
C THR A 388 -32.98 3.39 15.59
N LYS A 389 -33.95 2.93 16.39
CA LYS A 389 -35.40 3.18 16.15
C LYS A 389 -35.77 4.67 16.02
N ASP A 390 -34.97 5.55 16.65
CA ASP A 390 -35.18 6.99 16.69
C ASP A 390 -34.44 7.71 15.54
N GLY A 391 -33.74 6.96 14.67
CA GLY A 391 -32.99 7.49 13.53
C GLY A 391 -31.55 7.90 13.83
N PHE A 392 -31.03 7.68 15.04
CA PHE A 392 -29.59 7.90 15.29
C PHE A 392 -28.76 6.89 14.52
N VAL A 393 -27.75 7.40 13.82
CA VAL A 393 -26.89 6.61 12.94
C VAL A 393 -25.46 6.57 13.46
N THR A 394 -24.84 5.40 13.36
CA THR A 394 -23.41 5.20 13.62
C THR A 394 -22.82 4.45 12.43
N ASP A 395 -21.75 4.99 11.84
CA ASP A 395 -20.96 4.27 10.84
C ASP A 395 -20.13 3.18 11.54
N VAL A 396 -20.34 1.93 11.15
CA VAL A 396 -19.72 0.75 11.78
C VAL A 396 -18.56 0.23 10.94
N PHE A 397 -18.65 0.33 9.62
CA PHE A 397 -17.65 -0.19 8.71
C PHE A 397 -17.72 0.49 7.36
N GLY A 398 -16.58 0.99 6.87
CA GLY A 398 -16.44 1.57 5.54
C GLY A 398 -15.28 0.96 4.76
N GLU A 399 -15.50 0.64 3.49
CA GLU A 399 -14.46 0.10 2.61
C GLU A 399 -14.74 0.44 1.13
N ALA A 400 -13.69 0.59 0.32
CA ALA A 400 -13.80 0.90 -1.12
C ALA A 400 -14.17 -0.35 -1.96
N VAL A 401 -15.30 -0.97 -1.61
CA VAL A 401 -15.90 -2.16 -2.22
C VAL A 401 -17.39 -1.96 -2.38
N VAL A 402 -18.07 -2.87 -3.08
CA VAL A 402 -19.54 -2.88 -3.22
C VAL A 402 -20.10 -3.91 -2.25
N PHE A 403 -21.06 -3.54 -1.38
CA PHE A 403 -21.76 -4.49 -0.51
C PHE A 403 -23.03 -5.01 -1.20
N PHE A 404 -23.17 -6.32 -1.29
CA PHE A 404 -24.34 -6.97 -1.92
C PHE A 404 -25.33 -7.54 -0.90
N CYS A 405 -24.82 -8.14 0.17
CA CYS A 405 -25.65 -8.86 1.13
C CYS A 405 -25.08 -8.74 2.54
N LEU A 406 -25.98 -8.86 3.53
CA LEU A 406 -25.67 -8.88 4.95
C LEU A 406 -26.33 -10.09 5.63
N ALA A 407 -25.67 -10.64 6.64
CA ALA A 407 -26.24 -11.62 7.54
C ALA A 407 -25.68 -11.45 8.97
N GLU A 408 -26.41 -11.91 9.97
CA GLU A 408 -25.91 -12.02 11.35
C GLU A 408 -25.47 -13.47 11.61
N HIS A 409 -24.28 -13.66 12.17
CA HIS A 409 -23.79 -14.96 12.62
C HIS A 409 -22.91 -14.82 13.85
N GLU A 410 -23.17 -15.61 14.91
CA GLU A 410 -22.38 -15.63 16.16
C GLU A 410 -22.13 -14.24 16.77
N GLY A 411 -23.12 -13.33 16.71
CA GLY A 411 -22.97 -11.98 17.24
C GLY A 411 -22.03 -11.08 16.43
N LYS A 412 -21.81 -11.40 15.15
CA LYS A 412 -21.06 -10.62 14.17
C LYS A 412 -21.89 -10.41 12.92
N LEU A 413 -21.61 -9.33 12.21
CA LEU A 413 -22.14 -9.09 10.88
C LEU A 413 -21.24 -9.73 9.84
N LEU A 414 -21.85 -10.41 8.89
CA LEU A 414 -21.20 -10.90 7.68
C LEU A 414 -21.61 -10.02 6.50
N ALA A 415 -20.64 -9.59 5.71
CA ALA A 415 -20.88 -8.75 4.54
C ALA A 415 -20.21 -9.33 3.30
N GLY A 416 -21.02 -9.65 2.28
CA GLY A 416 -20.58 -10.15 0.99
C GLY A 416 -20.31 -9.00 0.02
N THR A 417 -19.20 -9.08 -0.71
CA THR A 417 -18.72 -7.97 -1.57
C THR A 417 -18.61 -8.31 -3.04
N GLY A 418 -18.68 -7.25 -3.87
CA GLY A 418 -18.33 -7.26 -5.28
C GLY A 418 -16.86 -7.00 -5.58
N ASN A 419 -16.48 -7.18 -6.85
CA ASN A 419 -15.14 -6.94 -7.44
C ASN A 419 -14.02 -7.86 -6.94
N SER A 420 -14.15 -8.50 -5.78
CA SER A 420 -13.14 -9.40 -5.24
C SER A 420 -13.67 -10.59 -4.45
N ALA A 421 -14.98 -10.87 -4.52
CA ALA A 421 -15.66 -11.99 -3.83
C ALA A 421 -15.17 -12.22 -2.38
N LYS A 422 -15.07 -11.14 -1.60
CA LYS A 422 -14.66 -11.19 -0.18
C LYS A 422 -15.86 -11.23 0.74
N LEU A 423 -15.74 -12.03 1.79
CA LEU A 423 -16.63 -12.06 2.94
C LEU A 423 -15.94 -11.38 4.12
N TYR A 424 -16.52 -10.27 4.58
CA TYR A 424 -16.07 -9.60 5.80
C TYR A 424 -16.85 -10.12 6.99
N SER A 425 -16.15 -10.33 8.10
CA SER A 425 -16.75 -10.49 9.43
C SER A 425 -16.46 -9.22 10.22
N ILE A 426 -17.50 -8.61 10.78
CA ILE A 426 -17.46 -7.34 11.49
C ILE A 426 -18.07 -7.56 12.86
N ASP A 427 -17.32 -7.21 13.90
CA ASP A 427 -17.76 -7.17 15.30
C ASP A 427 -17.92 -5.68 15.69
N PRO A 428 -19.14 -5.12 15.60
CA PRO A 428 -19.41 -3.73 15.93
C PRO A 428 -19.10 -3.37 17.39
N ALA A 429 -19.16 -4.34 18.31
CA ALA A 429 -18.95 -4.08 19.74
C ALA A 429 -17.47 -3.98 20.10
N ARG A 430 -16.60 -4.71 19.39
CA ARG A 430 -15.14 -4.66 19.58
C ARG A 430 -14.40 -3.79 18.57
N GLU A 431 -15.13 -3.19 17.62
CA GLU A 431 -14.59 -2.46 16.48
C GLU A 431 -13.54 -3.32 15.73
N GLN A 432 -13.85 -4.61 15.56
CA GLN A 432 -12.97 -5.57 14.90
C GLN A 432 -13.55 -6.00 13.56
N GLN A 433 -12.67 -6.20 12.58
CA GLN A 433 -13.05 -6.70 11.27
C GLN A 433 -11.98 -7.60 10.69
N ALA A 434 -12.39 -8.53 9.83
CA ALA A 434 -11.49 -9.40 9.11
C ALA A 434 -12.12 -9.89 7.81
N VAL A 435 -11.29 -10.10 6.78
CA VAL A 435 -11.71 -10.86 5.59
C VAL A 435 -11.62 -12.34 5.93
N ILE A 436 -12.76 -12.99 6.15
CA ILE A 436 -12.80 -14.39 6.59
C ILE A 436 -12.82 -15.39 5.43
N TYR A 437 -13.14 -14.92 4.22
CA TYR A 437 -13.13 -15.73 3.01
C TYR A 437 -12.93 -14.85 1.76
N GLU A 438 -12.22 -15.36 0.75
CA GLU A 438 -12.07 -14.78 -0.59
C GLU A 438 -12.12 -15.93 -1.61
N ASP A 439 -13.06 -15.90 -2.55
CA ASP A 439 -13.03 -16.82 -3.69
C ASP A 439 -12.09 -16.26 -4.78
N LYS A 440 -11.15 -17.09 -5.25
CA LYS A 440 -10.15 -16.67 -6.24
C LYS A 440 -10.68 -16.68 -7.68
N GLN A 441 -11.81 -17.33 -7.94
CA GLN A 441 -12.35 -17.52 -9.29
C GLN A 441 -13.61 -16.66 -9.53
N SER A 442 -14.44 -16.45 -8.50
CA SER A 442 -15.65 -15.64 -8.56
C SER A 442 -15.35 -14.16 -8.33
N ALA A 443 -16.15 -13.29 -8.95
CA ALA A 443 -15.99 -11.85 -8.82
C ALA A 443 -16.78 -11.26 -7.63
N GLN A 444 -17.87 -11.92 -7.23
CA GLN A 444 -18.83 -11.37 -6.26
C GLN A 444 -19.35 -12.44 -5.30
N ILE A 445 -19.69 -12.04 -4.07
CA ILE A 445 -20.56 -12.79 -3.15
C ILE A 445 -21.89 -12.03 -3.07
N THR A 446 -22.94 -12.64 -3.60
CA THR A 446 -24.25 -12.01 -3.86
C THR A 446 -25.30 -12.39 -2.82
N SER A 447 -25.14 -13.54 -2.15
CA SER A 447 -26.07 -14.00 -1.11
C SER A 447 -25.34 -14.70 0.04
N ILE A 448 -25.89 -14.58 1.24
CA ILE A 448 -25.43 -15.26 2.46
C ILE A 448 -26.64 -15.87 3.14
N ALA A 449 -26.57 -17.14 3.52
CA ALA A 449 -27.54 -17.80 4.38
C ALA A 449 -26.83 -18.52 5.53
N VAL A 450 -27.43 -18.49 6.72
CA VAL A 450 -26.86 -19.07 7.95
C VAL A 450 -27.74 -20.24 8.38
N ALA A 451 -27.14 -21.41 8.61
CA ALA A 451 -27.82 -22.60 9.13
C ALA A 451 -27.03 -23.20 10.30
N GLY A 452 -27.47 -22.88 11.53
CA GLY A 452 -26.71 -23.23 12.73
C GLY A 452 -25.33 -22.56 12.69
N ASP A 453 -24.27 -23.37 12.73
CA ASP A 453 -22.88 -22.91 12.70
C ASP A 453 -22.33 -22.76 11.25
N ASP A 454 -23.02 -23.34 10.27
CA ASP A 454 -22.63 -23.31 8.86
C ASP A 454 -23.12 -22.03 8.18
N VAL A 455 -22.29 -21.49 7.28
CA VAL A 455 -22.63 -20.32 6.46
C VAL A 455 -22.53 -20.69 4.99
N TYR A 456 -23.59 -20.44 4.23
CA TYR A 456 -23.66 -20.67 2.80
C TYR A 456 -23.53 -19.35 2.04
N LEU A 457 -22.68 -19.34 1.02
CA LEU A 457 -22.45 -18.20 0.14
C LEU A 457 -22.85 -18.54 -1.29
N GLY A 458 -23.59 -17.63 -1.91
CA GLY A 458 -23.82 -17.64 -3.34
C GLY A 458 -22.86 -16.65 -3.99
N THR A 459 -22.18 -17.10 -5.04
CA THR A 459 -21.26 -16.24 -5.81
C THR A 459 -21.81 -15.91 -7.19
N ALA A 460 -21.15 -14.95 -7.84
CA ALA A 460 -21.39 -14.62 -9.24
C ALA A 460 -20.09 -14.49 -10.03
N ASN A 461 -20.17 -14.85 -11.31
CA ASN A 461 -19.11 -14.78 -12.32
C ASN A 461 -17.81 -15.49 -11.87
N PRO A 462 -17.78 -16.83 -11.79
CA PRO A 462 -18.92 -17.76 -12.00
C PRO A 462 -19.72 -18.00 -10.73
N ALA A 463 -20.94 -18.54 -10.90
CA ALA A 463 -21.81 -18.94 -9.80
C ALA A 463 -21.35 -20.22 -9.12
N LYS A 464 -21.32 -20.19 -7.79
CA LYS A 464 -21.00 -21.33 -6.93
C LYS A 464 -21.80 -21.25 -5.65
N LEU A 465 -22.15 -22.41 -5.11
CA LEU A 465 -22.63 -22.54 -3.74
C LEU A 465 -21.45 -22.98 -2.87
N ILE A 466 -21.08 -22.14 -1.92
CA ILE A 466 -19.93 -22.35 -1.03
C ILE A 466 -20.45 -22.55 0.38
N LYS A 467 -20.08 -23.67 1.00
CA LYS A 467 -20.28 -23.96 2.41
C LYS A 467 -19.04 -23.56 3.20
N LEU A 468 -19.20 -22.65 4.16
CA LEU A 468 -18.24 -22.36 5.20
C LEU A 468 -18.65 -23.11 6.47
N GLY A 469 -17.87 -24.13 6.84
CA GLY A 469 -18.08 -24.89 8.06
C GLY A 469 -17.75 -24.11 9.32
N SER A 470 -18.20 -24.65 10.46
CA SER A 470 -17.89 -24.12 11.80
C SER A 470 -16.40 -24.22 12.17
N GLY A 471 -15.70 -25.23 11.63
CA GLY A 471 -14.27 -25.45 11.83
C GLY A 471 -13.35 -24.59 10.96
N PHE A 472 -12.08 -24.56 11.33
CA PHE A 472 -10.97 -23.99 10.58
C PHE A 472 -10.47 -24.91 9.48
N ALA A 473 -9.85 -24.33 8.45
CA ALA A 473 -9.11 -25.08 7.44
C ALA A 473 -7.99 -25.90 8.09
N ALA A 474 -7.75 -27.13 7.61
CA ALA A 474 -6.68 -27.99 8.13
C ALA A 474 -5.27 -27.38 7.94
N GLU A 475 -5.09 -26.60 6.87
CA GLU A 475 -3.84 -25.90 6.56
C GLU A 475 -4.12 -24.56 5.87
N GLY A 476 -3.30 -23.56 6.19
CA GLY A 476 -3.29 -22.26 5.54
C GLY A 476 -1.89 -21.67 5.47
N THR A 477 -1.65 -20.81 4.48
CA THR A 477 -0.33 -20.23 4.19
C THR A 477 -0.38 -18.71 4.17
N TYR A 478 0.59 -18.09 4.84
CA TYR A 478 0.90 -16.67 4.73
C TYR A 478 2.29 -16.51 4.10
N THR A 479 2.39 -15.77 2.99
CA THR A 479 3.67 -15.42 2.36
C THR A 479 3.91 -13.93 2.50
N SER A 480 5.01 -13.54 3.16
CA SER A 480 5.30 -12.14 3.46
C SER A 480 5.58 -11.30 2.21
N ALA A 481 5.48 -9.97 2.34
CA ALA A 481 6.19 -9.07 1.42
C ALA A 481 7.71 -9.21 1.58
N LEU A 482 8.48 -8.64 0.64
CA LEU A 482 9.94 -8.64 0.74
C LEU A 482 10.39 -7.74 1.91
N VAL A 483 11.14 -8.33 2.83
CA VAL A 483 11.87 -7.61 3.88
C VAL A 483 13.17 -7.11 3.28
N ASP A 484 13.36 -5.79 3.21
CA ASP A 484 14.55 -5.15 2.64
C ASP A 484 15.57 -4.79 3.74
N ALA A 485 16.77 -5.38 3.67
CA ALA A 485 17.88 -5.03 4.55
C ALA A 485 18.68 -3.81 4.05
N GLY A 486 18.36 -3.26 2.87
CA GLY A 486 19.05 -2.14 2.22
C GLY A 486 20.32 -2.56 1.48
N GLN A 487 21.04 -3.54 2.02
CA GLN A 487 22.25 -4.16 1.45
C GLN A 487 22.15 -5.69 1.58
N PRO A 488 22.94 -6.47 0.81
CA PRO A 488 23.05 -7.91 1.02
C PRO A 488 23.38 -8.25 2.48
N ALA A 489 22.48 -8.98 3.14
CA ALA A 489 22.54 -9.26 4.56
C ALA A 489 22.48 -10.76 4.86
N ASN A 490 23.01 -11.14 6.01
CA ASN A 490 22.74 -12.44 6.62
C ASN A 490 21.41 -12.37 7.37
N TRP A 491 20.57 -13.38 7.17
CA TRP A 491 19.26 -13.48 7.80
C TRP A 491 19.35 -14.34 9.06
N GLY A 492 18.94 -13.77 10.18
CA GLY A 492 19.02 -14.38 11.50
C GLY A 492 17.82 -15.26 11.81
N LYS A 493 17.38 -15.21 13.07
CA LYS A 493 16.20 -15.95 13.52
C LYS A 493 14.92 -15.14 13.30
N LEU A 494 13.86 -15.85 12.94
CA LEU A 494 12.49 -15.36 12.97
C LEU A 494 11.88 -15.73 14.33
N GLN A 495 11.24 -14.76 14.96
CA GLN A 495 10.51 -14.93 16.22
C GLN A 495 9.04 -14.62 15.99
N LEU A 496 8.18 -15.41 16.60
CA LEU A 496 6.73 -15.23 16.58
C LEU A 496 6.24 -14.95 17.99
N GLU A 497 5.39 -13.94 18.13
CA GLU A 497 4.45 -13.90 19.25
C GLU A 497 3.16 -14.57 18.78
N ALA A 498 2.94 -15.81 19.20
CA ALA A 498 1.80 -16.61 18.78
C ALA A 498 1.21 -17.41 19.93
N ASP A 499 -0.11 -17.58 19.89
CA ASP A 499 -0.81 -18.61 20.66
C ASP A 499 -1.01 -19.83 19.76
N VAL A 500 -0.41 -20.96 20.12
CA VAL A 500 -0.47 -22.21 19.34
C VAL A 500 -1.11 -23.27 20.23
N PRO A 501 -2.43 -23.50 20.11
CA PRO A 501 -3.12 -24.50 20.90
C PRO A 501 -2.61 -25.93 20.63
N GLN A 502 -2.78 -26.83 21.59
CA GLN A 502 -2.49 -28.25 21.40
C GLN A 502 -3.26 -28.81 20.18
N GLY A 503 -2.55 -29.53 19.31
CA GLY A 503 -3.10 -30.04 18.04
C GLY A 503 -2.90 -29.11 16.84
N CYS A 504 -2.32 -27.93 17.05
CA CYS A 504 -1.93 -27.01 15.99
C CYS A 504 -0.39 -26.88 15.90
N GLN A 505 0.10 -26.50 14.72
CA GLN A 505 1.53 -26.22 14.49
C GLN A 505 1.71 -25.05 13.53
N VAL A 506 2.83 -24.34 13.65
CA VAL A 506 3.25 -23.28 12.71
C VAL A 506 4.62 -23.63 12.18
N ARG A 507 4.79 -23.63 10.85
CA ARG A 507 6.06 -23.88 10.18
C ARG A 507 6.50 -22.66 9.39
N VAL A 508 7.81 -22.41 9.34
CA VAL A 508 8.42 -21.32 8.59
C VAL A 508 9.34 -21.85 7.50
N ALA A 509 9.21 -21.30 6.30
CA ALA A 509 10.18 -21.41 5.23
C ALA A 509 10.67 -20.01 4.83
N SER A 510 11.87 -19.90 4.30
CA SER A 510 12.46 -18.63 3.87
C SER A 510 13.19 -18.75 2.55
N ARG A 511 13.25 -17.65 1.81
CA ARG A 511 14.12 -17.48 0.64
C ARG A 511 14.68 -16.06 0.61
N SER A 512 15.76 -15.86 -0.13
CA SER A 512 16.38 -14.54 -0.29
C SER A 512 16.77 -14.26 -1.74
N GLY A 513 16.97 -12.98 -2.04
CA GLY A 513 17.33 -12.50 -3.37
C GLY A 513 17.89 -11.08 -3.32
N ASN A 514 18.40 -10.60 -4.45
CA ASN A 514 18.99 -9.25 -4.58
C ASN A 514 18.18 -8.32 -5.50
N VAL A 515 17.04 -8.79 -6.02
CA VAL A 515 16.15 -8.05 -6.90
C VAL A 515 14.85 -7.71 -6.16
N LYS A 516 14.31 -6.52 -6.41
CA LYS A 516 13.07 -6.05 -5.78
C LYS A 516 11.81 -6.73 -6.33
N ASP A 517 11.89 -7.33 -7.52
CA ASP A 517 10.83 -8.15 -8.10
C ASP A 517 10.77 -9.52 -7.41
N VAL A 518 9.65 -9.80 -6.75
CA VAL A 518 9.40 -11.03 -5.99
C VAL A 518 9.25 -12.28 -6.86
N ASN A 519 8.99 -12.12 -8.16
CA ASN A 519 8.83 -13.22 -9.12
C ASN A 519 10.10 -13.49 -9.93
N ASP A 520 11.19 -12.76 -9.65
CA ASP A 520 12.46 -12.94 -10.34
C ASP A 520 13.04 -14.36 -10.10
N PRO A 521 13.47 -15.07 -11.15
CA PRO A 521 13.97 -16.45 -11.03
C PRO A 521 15.30 -16.55 -10.28
N THR A 522 16.00 -15.45 -10.02
CA THR A 522 17.27 -15.42 -9.27
C THR A 522 17.10 -15.54 -7.75
N PHE A 523 15.86 -15.50 -7.25
CA PHE A 523 15.59 -15.83 -5.85
C PHE A 523 16.01 -17.26 -5.53
N SER A 524 16.53 -17.46 -4.32
CA SER A 524 16.83 -18.81 -3.83
C SER A 524 15.57 -19.67 -3.83
N GLN A 525 15.75 -20.99 -3.92
CA GLN A 525 14.68 -21.92 -3.59
C GLN A 525 14.21 -21.68 -2.14
N TRP A 526 12.96 -22.03 -1.87
CA TRP A 526 12.43 -22.01 -0.51
C TRP A 526 13.19 -23.01 0.35
N SER A 527 13.57 -22.61 1.55
CA SER A 527 14.11 -23.53 2.55
C SER A 527 13.08 -24.58 2.94
N GLU A 528 13.58 -25.73 3.43
CA GLU A 528 12.73 -26.71 4.09
C GLU A 528 11.92 -26.07 5.23
N PRO A 529 10.61 -26.31 5.33
CA PRO A 529 9.79 -25.78 6.41
C PRO A 529 10.23 -26.31 7.78
N VAL A 530 10.44 -25.41 8.74
CA VAL A 530 10.82 -25.74 10.12
C VAL A 530 9.70 -25.37 11.08
N GLU A 531 9.36 -26.25 12.01
CA GLU A 531 8.38 -25.96 13.06
C GLU A 531 8.87 -24.86 14.02
N VAL A 532 8.00 -23.92 14.34
CA VAL A 532 8.30 -22.76 15.18
C VAL A 532 7.78 -23.01 16.60
N THR A 533 8.64 -23.60 17.44
CA THR A 533 8.41 -23.73 18.90
C THR A 533 9.16 -22.67 19.72
N GLY A 534 9.94 -21.82 19.03
CA GLY A 534 10.75 -20.74 19.57
C GLY A 534 11.44 -19.97 18.44
N PRO A 535 12.51 -19.21 18.71
CA PRO A 535 13.26 -18.51 17.66
C PRO A 535 13.81 -19.47 16.59
N ALA A 536 13.25 -19.41 15.38
CA ALA A 536 13.57 -20.30 14.26
C ALA A 536 14.60 -19.67 13.31
N GLN A 537 15.70 -20.36 13.02
CA GLN A 537 16.72 -19.86 12.10
C GLN A 537 16.18 -19.78 10.67
N LEU A 538 16.26 -18.61 10.04
CA LEU A 538 15.99 -18.47 8.61
C LEU A 538 17.14 -19.09 7.83
N ARG A 539 16.85 -20.13 7.04
CA ARG A 539 17.83 -20.91 6.27
C ARG A 539 17.84 -20.46 4.82
N CYS A 540 18.12 -19.18 4.58
CA CYS A 540 18.28 -18.63 3.24
C CYS A 540 19.71 -18.09 3.05
N PRO A 541 20.23 -18.08 1.81
CA PRO A 541 21.56 -17.54 1.53
C PRO A 541 21.63 -16.03 1.78
N LEU A 542 22.84 -15.48 1.70
CA LEU A 542 23.06 -14.03 1.76
C LEU A 542 22.32 -13.33 0.63
N GLY A 543 21.53 -12.31 0.98
CA GLY A 543 20.73 -11.56 0.01
C GLY A 543 20.14 -10.30 0.64
N ARG A 544 19.91 -9.27 -0.18
CA ARG A 544 19.38 -7.98 0.28
C ARG A 544 17.93 -8.09 0.74
N PHE A 545 17.13 -8.89 0.04
CA PHE A 545 15.73 -9.13 0.33
C PHE A 545 15.54 -10.53 0.89
N CYS A 546 14.69 -10.66 1.91
CA CYS A 546 14.20 -11.95 2.38
C CYS A 546 12.68 -11.98 2.31
N GLN A 547 12.17 -13.17 2.00
CA GLN A 547 10.75 -13.48 2.08
C GLN A 547 10.59 -14.72 2.96
N TYR A 548 9.65 -14.67 3.89
CA TYR A 548 9.27 -15.82 4.70
C TYR A 548 7.85 -16.27 4.36
N ARG A 549 7.60 -17.55 4.58
CA ARG A 549 6.32 -18.20 4.39
C ARG A 549 5.97 -18.97 5.66
N LEU A 550 4.83 -18.65 6.26
CA LEU A 550 4.28 -19.34 7.41
C LEU A 550 3.20 -20.31 6.94
N VAL A 551 3.26 -21.54 7.39
CA VAL A 551 2.25 -22.57 7.19
C VAL A 551 1.64 -22.87 8.55
N LEU A 552 0.35 -22.54 8.70
CA LEU A 552 -0.44 -22.82 9.89
C LEU A 552 -1.20 -24.13 9.64
N GLN A 553 -1.20 -25.03 10.61
CA GLN A 553 -1.90 -26.31 10.51
C GLN A 553 -2.72 -26.58 11.76
N SER A 554 -3.89 -27.18 11.57
CA SER A 554 -4.80 -27.63 12.61
C SER A 554 -5.19 -29.08 12.34
N ARG A 555 -4.94 -29.97 13.32
CA ARG A 555 -5.20 -31.41 13.17
C ARG A 555 -6.70 -31.73 13.10
N ASP A 556 -7.47 -31.12 14.00
CA ASP A 556 -8.88 -31.47 14.22
C ASP A 556 -9.84 -30.39 13.69
N GLY A 557 -9.33 -29.31 13.09
CA GLY A 557 -10.13 -28.20 12.56
C GLY A 557 -10.81 -27.32 13.63
N ASN A 558 -10.83 -27.73 14.90
CA ASN A 558 -11.58 -27.00 15.95
C ASN A 558 -10.83 -25.81 16.56
N LYS A 559 -9.50 -25.72 16.34
CA LYS A 559 -8.64 -24.66 16.88
C LYS A 559 -7.72 -24.11 15.81
N SER A 560 -7.19 -22.91 16.04
CA SER A 560 -6.27 -22.25 15.11
C SER A 560 -5.09 -21.59 15.84
N PRO A 561 -3.86 -21.64 15.29
CA PRO A 561 -2.80 -20.75 15.73
C PRO A 561 -3.18 -19.28 15.51
N ILE A 562 -2.91 -18.42 16.49
CA ILE A 562 -3.09 -16.97 16.38
C ILE A 562 -1.73 -16.30 16.51
N ILE A 563 -1.22 -15.74 15.41
CA ILE A 563 0.05 -15.00 15.38
C ILE A 563 -0.25 -13.51 15.53
N ARG A 564 0.39 -12.84 16.49
CA ARG A 564 0.23 -11.41 16.81
C ARG A 564 1.41 -10.57 16.32
N GLU A 565 2.60 -11.14 16.31
CA GLU A 565 3.79 -10.45 15.84
C GLU A 565 4.75 -11.41 15.14
N ILE A 566 5.39 -10.91 14.08
CA ILE A 566 6.51 -11.58 13.41
C ILE A 566 7.72 -10.64 13.42
N ALA A 567 8.82 -11.09 14.03
CA ALA A 567 10.08 -10.35 14.06
C ALA A 567 11.16 -11.08 13.26
N VAL A 568 11.73 -10.42 12.27
CA VAL A 568 12.78 -10.93 11.39
C VAL A 568 14.09 -10.20 11.69
N ALA A 569 15.11 -10.94 12.14
CA ALA A 569 16.44 -10.38 12.34
C ALA A 569 17.28 -10.45 11.06
N SER A 570 18.00 -9.39 10.75
CA SER A 570 19.02 -9.36 9.70
C SER A 570 20.29 -8.66 10.20
N THR A 571 21.41 -8.97 9.55
CA THR A 571 22.70 -8.37 9.87
C THR A 571 23.46 -8.12 8.58
N VAL A 572 23.75 -6.85 8.31
CA VAL A 572 24.61 -6.46 7.19
C VAL A 572 26.06 -6.66 7.64
N PRO A 573 26.91 -7.34 6.86
CA PRO A 573 28.35 -7.40 7.17
C PRO A 573 28.94 -6.00 7.35
N ASN A 574 29.94 -5.86 8.23
CA ASN A 574 30.55 -4.55 8.45
C ASN A 574 31.13 -3.98 7.15
N LEU A 575 30.91 -2.69 6.90
CA LEU A 575 31.38 -1.98 5.71
C LEU A 575 32.42 -0.94 6.12
N ALA A 576 33.46 -0.78 5.29
CA ALA A 576 34.49 0.20 5.59
C ALA A 576 33.91 1.63 5.48
N PRO A 577 34.14 2.51 6.48
CA PRO A 577 33.72 3.90 6.40
C PRO A 577 34.44 4.60 5.25
N LYS A 578 33.77 5.54 4.59
CA LYS A 578 34.34 6.30 3.47
C LYS A 578 34.56 7.75 3.86
N VAL A 579 35.79 8.25 3.68
CA VAL A 579 36.09 9.68 3.81
C VAL A 579 35.84 10.35 2.46
N ALA A 580 34.72 11.06 2.35
CA ALA A 580 34.26 11.69 1.11
C ALA A 580 35.07 12.94 0.76
N SER A 581 35.50 13.73 1.72
CA SER A 581 36.35 14.90 1.48
C SER A 581 37.21 15.21 2.71
N VAL A 582 38.37 15.83 2.45
CA VAL A 582 39.22 16.45 3.47
C VAL A 582 39.62 17.81 2.93
N THR A 583 39.27 18.87 3.66
CA THR A 583 39.62 20.25 3.30
C THR A 583 40.41 20.88 4.43
N VAL A 584 41.41 21.68 4.05
CA VAL A 584 42.27 22.41 4.97
C VAL A 584 42.22 23.87 4.55
N GLY A 585 41.74 24.75 5.43
CA GLY A 585 41.61 26.17 5.13
C GLY A 585 42.01 27.04 6.32
N ARG A 586 42.56 28.22 6.05
CA ARG A 586 43.00 29.14 7.11
C ARG A 586 41.80 29.73 7.85
N ILE A 587 41.92 29.94 9.16
CA ILE A 587 40.84 30.48 10.00
C ILE A 587 40.97 32.00 10.11
N ALA A 588 40.02 32.72 9.52
CA ALA A 588 39.93 34.18 9.61
C ALA A 588 39.08 34.63 10.82
N ALA A 589 39.55 34.35 12.04
CA ALA A 589 38.89 34.77 13.28
C ALA A 589 39.88 35.49 14.21
N ALA A 590 39.38 36.47 14.97
CA ALA A 590 40.17 37.21 15.96
C ALA A 590 40.81 36.22 16.97
N GLY A 591 42.13 36.32 17.17
CA GLY A 591 42.89 35.42 18.05
C GLY A 591 43.30 34.07 17.45
N LYS A 592 42.93 33.77 16.18
CA LYS A 592 43.25 32.52 15.47
C LYS A 592 44.18 32.74 14.26
N LYS A 593 44.95 33.82 14.23
CA LYS A 593 45.92 34.10 13.15
C LYS A 593 46.96 32.98 13.07
N GLY A 594 47.08 32.34 11.91
CA GLY A 594 47.96 31.19 11.66
C GLY A 594 47.33 29.81 11.91
N PHE A 595 46.07 29.73 12.36
CA PHE A 595 45.36 28.47 12.51
C PHE A 595 44.72 28.02 11.20
N PHE A 596 44.66 26.70 11.00
CA PHE A 596 44.02 26.03 9.89
C PHE A 596 42.89 25.13 10.41
N LYS A 597 41.73 25.18 9.78
CA LYS A 597 40.62 24.27 10.05
C LYS A 597 40.71 23.10 9.08
N ILE A 598 40.91 21.91 9.63
CA ILE A 598 40.82 20.63 8.92
C ILE A 598 39.38 20.16 9.04
N SER A 599 38.64 20.12 7.95
CA SER A 599 37.25 19.63 7.92
C SER A 599 37.15 18.39 7.04
N TYR A 600 36.33 17.43 7.44
CA TYR A 600 36.17 16.18 6.68
C TYR A 600 34.73 15.68 6.71
N ALA A 601 34.28 15.21 5.55
CA ALA A 601 32.97 14.58 5.41
C ALA A 601 33.16 13.07 5.30
N THR A 602 32.43 12.30 6.11
CA THR A 602 32.48 10.83 6.10
C THR A 602 31.12 10.23 5.88
N LYS A 603 31.06 9.13 5.12
CA LYS A 603 29.86 8.34 4.87
C LYS A 603 30.09 6.94 5.40
N ASP A 604 29.15 6.48 6.22
CA ASP A 604 29.10 5.13 6.76
C ASP A 604 27.73 4.54 6.45
N ASP A 605 27.69 3.42 5.73
CA ASP A 605 26.44 2.87 5.16
C ASP A 605 25.66 2.02 6.20
N ASN A 606 26.30 1.57 7.29
CA ASN A 606 25.70 0.79 8.38
C ASN A 606 25.47 1.61 9.68
N GLY A 607 25.85 2.89 9.70
CA GLY A 607 25.54 3.82 10.79
C GLY A 607 26.43 3.66 12.03
N ASP A 608 27.64 3.14 11.84
CA ASP A 608 28.61 2.92 12.91
C ASP A 608 29.18 4.22 13.49
N LYS A 609 29.54 4.18 14.77
CA LYS A 609 30.17 5.32 15.45
C LYS A 609 31.63 5.41 15.03
N LEU A 610 31.96 6.45 14.28
CA LEU A 610 33.30 6.66 13.78
C LEU A 610 34.20 7.42 14.78
N ILE A 611 35.48 7.09 14.74
CA ILE A 611 36.56 7.91 15.27
C ILE A 611 37.52 8.29 14.15
N TYR A 612 38.22 9.40 14.32
CA TYR A 612 39.11 9.94 13.31
C TYR A 612 40.54 10.07 13.84
N LYS A 613 41.48 9.68 12.98
CA LYS A 613 42.91 9.94 13.13
C LYS A 613 43.36 10.90 12.02
N ILE A 614 44.08 11.94 12.40
CA ILE A 614 44.63 12.95 11.50
C ILE A 614 46.15 12.84 11.51
N ASP A 615 46.70 12.62 10.32
CA ASP A 615 48.14 12.68 10.06
C ASP A 615 48.44 13.84 9.10
N PHE A 616 49.65 14.38 9.15
CA PHE A 616 50.13 15.38 8.21
C PHE A 616 51.53 15.06 7.70
N ARG A 617 51.89 15.60 6.54
CA ARG A 617 53.26 15.56 6.02
C ARG A 617 53.55 16.78 5.14
N LYS A 618 54.80 17.24 5.14
CA LYS A 618 55.28 18.24 4.17
C LYS A 618 55.44 17.57 2.80
N LEU A 619 55.06 18.27 1.74
CA LEU A 619 55.16 17.80 0.36
C LEU A 619 56.61 17.39 0.05
N GLY A 620 56.81 16.18 -0.48
CA GLY A 620 58.13 15.58 -0.70
C GLY A 620 58.63 14.65 0.41
N ARG A 621 58.01 14.63 1.60
CA ARG A 621 58.27 13.60 2.63
C ARG A 621 57.42 12.36 2.38
N THR A 622 57.99 11.17 2.61
CA THR A 622 57.27 9.90 2.48
C THR A 622 56.53 9.50 3.76
N SER A 623 57.07 9.88 4.92
CA SER A 623 56.53 9.51 6.24
C SER A 623 55.43 10.46 6.71
N TRP A 624 54.40 9.90 7.33
CA TRP A 624 53.29 10.61 7.94
C TRP A 624 53.56 10.87 9.43
N ILE A 625 53.21 12.07 9.90
CA ILE A 625 53.33 12.46 11.31
C ILE A 625 51.92 12.54 11.90
N GLU A 626 51.70 11.91 13.05
CA GLU A 626 50.41 11.96 13.73
C GLU A 626 50.18 13.36 14.32
N LEU A 627 49.06 13.98 13.94
CA LEU A 627 48.61 15.24 14.53
C LEU A 627 47.70 14.99 15.72
N LYS A 628 46.74 14.07 15.55
CA LYS A 628 45.76 13.73 16.57
C LYS A 628 45.11 12.39 16.30
N ASP A 629 44.86 11.62 17.35
CA ASP A 629 44.13 10.37 17.30
C ASP A 629 42.85 10.41 18.17
N LYS A 630 41.92 9.50 17.87
CA LYS A 630 40.64 9.27 18.58
C LYS A 630 39.72 10.49 18.65
N LEU A 631 39.67 11.27 17.57
CA LEU A 631 38.72 12.38 17.44
C LEU A 631 37.30 11.89 17.15
N THR A 632 36.30 12.60 17.65
CA THR A 632 34.88 12.36 17.33
C THR A 632 34.21 13.53 16.60
N ALA A 633 34.83 14.71 16.63
CA ALA A 633 34.35 15.87 15.89
C ALA A 633 34.68 15.73 14.40
N ALA A 634 33.85 16.28 13.52
CA ALA A 634 34.07 16.25 12.06
C ALA A 634 35.05 17.33 11.56
N SER A 635 35.69 18.06 12.48
CA SER A 635 36.70 19.06 12.18
C SER A 635 37.72 19.20 13.31
N PHE A 636 38.91 19.66 12.98
CA PHE A 636 40.00 19.92 13.93
C PHE A 636 40.71 21.23 13.58
N ASP A 637 40.96 22.06 14.59
CA ASP A 637 41.77 23.28 14.46
C ASP A 637 43.24 22.92 14.65
N TRP A 638 44.04 23.09 13.62
CA TRP A 638 45.48 22.90 13.61
C TRP A 638 46.20 24.25 13.73
N ASP A 639 47.16 24.36 14.65
CA ASP A 639 48.03 25.53 14.76
C ASP A 639 49.18 25.42 13.74
N GLY A 640 49.13 26.23 12.69
CA GLY A 640 50.14 26.23 11.62
C GLY A 640 51.50 26.78 12.05
N LYS A 641 51.62 27.37 13.24
CA LYS A 641 52.88 27.88 13.78
C LYS A 641 53.74 26.79 14.40
N THR A 642 53.19 25.59 14.59
CA THR A 642 53.94 24.46 15.14
C THR A 642 54.76 23.72 14.08
N VAL A 643 54.74 24.19 12.83
CA VAL A 643 55.47 23.60 11.71
C VAL A 643 56.20 24.69 10.93
N GLU A 644 57.22 24.27 10.19
CA GLU A 644 57.93 25.15 9.25
C GLU A 644 57.02 25.55 8.09
N ASP A 645 57.33 26.68 7.46
CA ASP A 645 56.61 27.14 6.28
C ASP A 645 56.80 26.14 5.11
N GLY A 646 55.74 26.00 4.31
CA GLY A 646 55.72 25.11 3.15
C GLY A 646 54.34 24.53 2.83
N ARG A 647 54.33 23.54 1.93
CA ARG A 647 53.11 22.86 1.47
C ARG A 647 52.89 21.56 2.23
N TYR A 648 51.71 21.36 2.79
CA TYR A 648 51.36 20.21 3.62
C TYR A 648 50.15 19.46 3.10
N GLU A 649 50.23 18.14 3.13
CA GLU A 649 49.09 17.26 2.91
C GLU A 649 48.59 16.73 4.25
N VAL A 650 47.27 16.63 4.40
CA VAL A 650 46.63 16.07 5.59
C VAL A 650 45.88 14.81 5.20
N ARG A 651 46.13 13.72 5.91
CA ARG A 651 45.38 12.47 5.78
C ARG A 651 44.44 12.31 6.95
N VAL A 652 43.17 12.11 6.66
CA VAL A 652 42.16 11.73 7.65
C VAL A 652 41.82 10.27 7.46
N THR A 653 41.95 9.49 8.52
CA THR A 653 41.54 8.08 8.59
C THR A 653 40.33 7.98 9.51
N ALA A 654 39.20 7.54 8.98
CA ALA A 654 38.02 7.18 9.74
C ALA A 654 38.06 5.70 10.11
N SER A 655 37.74 5.37 11.35
CA SER A 655 37.65 3.99 11.86
C SER A 655 36.32 3.77 12.57
N ASP A 656 35.73 2.61 12.33
CA ASP A 656 34.48 2.14 12.95
C ASP A 656 34.71 1.36 14.26
N GLU A 657 35.91 1.43 14.85
CA GLU A 657 36.31 0.56 15.96
C GLU A 657 35.51 0.75 17.26
N ARG A 658 34.70 1.81 17.37
CA ARG A 658 33.75 1.97 18.50
C ARG A 658 32.49 1.14 18.37
N SER A 659 32.15 0.70 17.16
CA SER A 659 31.00 -0.17 16.87
C SER A 659 31.39 -1.62 16.57
N ASN A 660 32.69 -1.90 16.41
CA ASN A 660 33.19 -3.17 15.92
C ASN A 660 34.27 -3.77 16.83
N THR A 661 34.45 -5.09 16.76
CA THR A 661 35.52 -5.75 17.54
C THR A 661 36.87 -5.55 16.86
N ALA A 662 37.96 -5.89 17.57
CA ALA A 662 39.31 -5.81 17.02
C ALA A 662 39.49 -6.61 15.71
N SER A 663 38.67 -7.64 15.47
CA SER A 663 38.73 -8.49 14.27
C SER A 663 37.79 -8.03 13.15
N THR A 664 36.79 -7.20 13.43
CA THR A 664 35.81 -6.75 12.41
C THR A 664 35.93 -5.27 12.05
N LYS A 665 36.77 -4.51 12.76
CA LYS A 665 36.96 -3.09 12.47
C LYS A 665 37.55 -2.85 11.09
N LEU A 666 37.04 -1.82 10.42
CA LEU A 666 37.52 -1.35 9.13
C LEU A 666 37.85 0.14 9.20
N THR A 667 38.64 0.58 8.24
CA THR A 667 39.07 1.97 8.14
C THR A 667 39.00 2.43 6.70
N GLY A 668 38.66 3.69 6.49
CA GLY A 668 38.86 4.39 5.22
C GLY A 668 39.63 5.66 5.44
N SER A 669 40.47 6.03 4.48
CA SER A 669 41.30 7.23 4.57
C SER A 669 41.24 8.05 3.29
N ARG A 670 41.37 9.38 3.42
CA ARG A 670 41.53 10.29 2.29
C ARG A 670 42.59 11.34 2.62
N VAL A 671 43.35 11.73 1.60
CA VAL A 671 44.34 12.81 1.67
C VAL A 671 43.72 14.08 1.08
N SER A 672 44.00 15.22 1.72
CA SER A 672 43.58 16.55 1.24
C SER A 672 44.42 17.00 0.06
N GLU A 673 43.93 18.02 -0.66
CA GLU A 673 44.82 18.84 -1.48
C GLU A 673 45.91 19.51 -0.61
N PRO A 674 47.09 19.84 -1.18
CA PRO A 674 48.15 20.51 -0.42
C PRO A 674 47.70 21.89 0.08
N ALA A 675 47.84 22.12 1.38
CA ALA A 675 47.65 23.42 2.02
C ALA A 675 48.97 24.17 2.13
N VAL A 676 48.97 25.46 1.80
CA VAL A 676 50.13 26.33 2.00
C VAL A 676 50.10 26.86 3.43
N VAL A 677 51.10 26.51 4.22
CA VAL A 677 51.34 27.06 5.55
C VAL A 677 52.44 28.09 5.40
N ASP A 678 52.07 29.34 5.61
CA ASP A 678 52.95 30.50 5.52
C ASP A 678 52.70 31.42 6.72
N ASN A 679 53.72 31.52 7.56
CA ASN A 679 53.75 32.35 8.76
C ASN A 679 54.78 33.48 8.67
N THR A 680 55.58 33.50 7.60
CA THR A 680 56.63 34.50 7.39
C THR A 680 56.03 35.69 6.64
N GLY A 681 56.47 36.91 6.99
CA GLY A 681 56.06 38.11 6.28
C GLY A 681 56.96 38.38 5.07
N PRO A 682 56.48 39.14 4.07
CA PRO A 682 57.29 39.52 2.92
C PRO A 682 58.61 40.19 3.31
N VAL A 683 59.65 39.96 2.53
CA VAL A 683 60.95 40.61 2.69
C VAL A 683 61.03 41.80 1.74
N VAL A 684 61.40 42.96 2.28
CA VAL A 684 61.73 44.13 1.46
C VAL A 684 63.21 44.03 1.12
N GLU A 685 63.54 43.71 -0.14
CA GLU A 685 64.90 43.42 -0.59
C GLU A 685 65.73 44.69 -0.72
N ASP A 686 65.29 45.62 -1.56
CA ASP A 686 66.00 46.85 -1.85
C ASP A 686 65.07 48.07 -1.88
N ILE A 687 65.65 49.24 -1.59
CA ILE A 687 65.00 50.53 -1.80
C ILE A 687 65.97 51.51 -2.47
N GLU A 688 65.64 51.91 -3.68
CA GLU A 688 66.39 52.93 -4.41
C GLU A 688 65.64 54.26 -4.36
N MET A 689 66.30 55.31 -3.87
CA MET A 689 65.80 56.67 -3.96
C MET A 689 66.43 57.36 -5.17
N THR A 690 65.59 57.88 -6.07
CA THR A 690 66.04 58.73 -7.18
C THR A 690 65.34 60.10 -7.12
N PRO A 691 66.10 61.22 -7.23
CA PRO A 691 65.48 62.53 -7.42
C PRO A 691 64.87 62.59 -8.83
N ALA A 692 63.57 62.87 -8.94
CA ALA A 692 62.91 63.03 -10.22
C ALA A 692 62.40 64.47 -10.38
N ARG A 693 62.92 65.17 -11.39
CA ARG A 693 62.36 66.44 -11.87
C ARG A 693 61.49 66.16 -13.08
N GLU A 694 60.18 66.17 -12.89
CA GLU A 694 59.22 66.24 -14.01
C GLU A 694 58.28 67.43 -13.82
N ASN A 695 58.26 68.32 -14.82
CA ASN A 695 57.30 69.41 -15.05
C ASN A 695 56.71 70.09 -13.80
N ASN A 696 57.40 71.13 -13.31
CA ASN A 696 56.92 72.12 -12.31
C ASN A 696 56.47 71.57 -10.92
N GLY A 697 56.82 70.35 -10.55
CA GLY A 697 56.77 69.85 -9.17
C GLY A 697 58.04 69.06 -8.82
N GLN A 698 58.63 69.30 -7.65
CA GLN A 698 59.79 68.57 -7.17
C GLN A 698 59.30 67.30 -6.47
N TYR A 699 59.59 66.10 -7.01
CA TYR A 699 59.16 64.82 -6.41
C TYR A 699 60.38 63.95 -6.08
N ARG A 700 60.25 63.17 -5.01
CA ARG A 700 61.18 62.08 -4.68
C ARG A 700 60.53 60.75 -5.04
N VAL A 701 61.29 59.89 -5.72
CA VAL A 701 60.82 58.57 -6.16
C VAL A 701 61.57 57.50 -5.38
N PHE A 702 60.81 56.62 -4.73
CA PHE A 702 61.34 55.43 -4.07
C PHE A 702 60.89 54.21 -4.85
N LYS A 703 61.85 53.42 -5.33
CA LYS A 703 61.57 52.10 -5.90
C LYS A 703 61.80 51.06 -4.83
N VAL A 704 60.81 50.24 -4.57
CA VAL A 704 60.83 49.22 -3.52
C VAL A 704 60.61 47.87 -4.17
N GLU A 705 61.52 46.94 -3.93
CA GLU A 705 61.38 45.55 -4.37
C GLU A 705 61.01 44.68 -3.16
N VAL A 706 59.93 43.91 -3.29
CA VAL A 706 59.41 43.05 -2.23
C VAL A 706 59.26 41.64 -2.77
N SER A 707 59.79 40.66 -2.05
CA SER A 707 59.63 39.24 -2.35
C SER A 707 59.02 38.47 -1.18
N ASP A 708 58.31 37.39 -1.48
CA ASP A 708 57.82 36.41 -0.52
C ASP A 708 58.02 34.97 -1.02
N GLU A 709 58.26 34.02 -0.12
CA GLU A 709 58.59 32.65 -0.51
C GLU A 709 57.36 31.84 -0.96
N LEU A 710 56.18 32.06 -0.37
CA LEU A 710 55.04 31.14 -0.48
C LEU A 710 53.74 31.80 -0.91
N SER A 711 53.52 33.06 -0.53
CA SER A 711 52.30 33.82 -0.80
C SER A 711 52.57 34.97 -1.76
N ALA A 712 51.54 35.37 -2.52
CA ALA A 712 51.63 36.59 -3.32
C ALA A 712 51.64 37.82 -2.41
N ILE A 713 52.27 38.91 -2.84
CA ILE A 713 52.22 40.19 -2.13
C ILE A 713 50.80 40.75 -2.22
N GLY A 714 50.22 41.15 -1.09
CA GLY A 714 48.81 41.54 -1.01
C GLY A 714 48.56 43.04 -0.87
N LYS A 715 49.43 43.76 -0.16
CA LYS A 715 49.28 45.22 0.06
C LYS A 715 50.61 45.86 0.46
N LEU A 716 50.88 47.06 -0.06
CA LEU A 716 51.97 47.92 0.41
C LEU A 716 51.44 49.29 0.81
N GLU A 717 51.83 49.72 2.01
CA GLU A 717 51.50 51.04 2.56
C GLU A 717 52.77 51.70 3.09
N TYR A 718 52.83 53.03 3.04
CA TYR A 718 53.94 53.79 3.58
C TYR A 718 53.46 54.99 4.41
N THR A 719 54.30 55.43 5.34
CA THR A 719 54.13 56.67 6.10
C THR A 719 55.46 57.39 6.21
N ILE A 720 55.40 58.71 6.39
CA ILE A 720 56.56 59.60 6.48
C ILE A 720 56.54 60.23 7.88
N ASP A 721 57.72 60.31 8.49
CA ASP A 721 57.97 60.88 9.82
C ASP A 721 57.07 60.31 10.91
N SER A 722 56.81 59.00 10.83
CA SER A 722 55.97 58.26 11.77
C SER A 722 54.55 58.83 11.94
N ASN A 723 54.01 59.48 10.89
CA ASN A 723 52.62 59.95 10.90
C ASN A 723 51.63 58.76 10.97
N THR A 724 50.46 58.98 11.55
CA THR A 724 49.37 58.00 11.64
C THR A 724 48.68 57.71 10.31
N ASP A 725 48.92 58.56 9.30
CA ASP A 725 48.30 58.46 7.97
C ASP A 725 49.09 57.51 7.06
N TRP A 726 48.66 56.25 7.00
CA TRP A 726 49.19 55.26 6.06
C TRP A 726 48.65 55.46 4.65
N ILE A 727 49.55 55.66 3.69
CA ILE A 727 49.21 55.83 2.28
C ILE A 727 49.44 54.50 1.55
N SER A 728 48.39 53.96 0.92
CA SER A 728 48.52 52.76 0.08
C SER A 728 49.11 53.12 -1.29
N THR A 729 49.96 52.25 -1.82
CA THR A 729 50.43 52.30 -3.21
C THR A 729 50.00 51.03 -3.92
N VAL A 730 50.11 51.00 -5.25
CA VAL A 730 49.88 49.79 -6.08
C VAL A 730 51.22 49.33 -6.68
N PRO A 731 51.34 48.05 -7.09
CA PRO A 731 52.49 47.57 -7.84
C PRO A 731 52.63 48.31 -9.17
N ASP A 732 53.83 48.29 -9.75
CA ASP A 732 54.12 49.01 -11.00
C ASP A 732 53.30 48.49 -12.20
N ASP A 733 52.86 47.23 -12.18
CA ASP A 733 51.98 46.62 -13.17
C ASP A 733 50.47 46.72 -12.81
N LEU A 734 50.17 47.35 -11.66
CA LEU A 734 48.84 47.61 -11.11
C LEU A 734 48.08 46.38 -10.58
N VAL A 735 48.71 45.21 -10.43
CA VAL A 735 48.04 43.97 -9.99
C VAL A 735 48.83 43.27 -8.88
N TYR A 736 48.14 42.84 -7.82
CA TYR A 736 48.73 42.04 -6.73
C TYR A 736 48.53 40.55 -6.98
N ASP A 737 49.35 39.93 -7.83
CA ASP A 737 49.18 38.51 -8.17
C ASP A 737 50.48 37.69 -8.15
N THR A 738 51.64 38.30 -7.95
CA THR A 738 52.92 37.59 -7.88
C THR A 738 53.55 37.61 -6.48
N LYS A 739 54.58 36.78 -6.31
CA LYS A 739 55.39 36.71 -5.09
C LYS A 739 56.47 37.79 -5.01
N ASP A 740 56.77 38.42 -6.14
CA ASP A 740 57.88 39.34 -6.32
C ASP A 740 57.33 40.60 -6.98
N GLU A 741 57.05 41.62 -6.16
CA GLU A 741 56.41 42.85 -6.62
C GLU A 741 57.34 44.05 -6.52
N LYS A 742 57.21 44.97 -7.49
CA LYS A 742 57.94 46.24 -7.53
C LYS A 742 56.98 47.41 -7.35
N PHE A 743 57.38 48.38 -6.55
CA PHE A 743 56.57 49.55 -6.22
C PHE A 743 57.34 50.84 -6.44
N THR A 744 56.76 51.74 -7.23
CA THR A 744 57.25 53.11 -7.39
C THR A 744 56.42 54.06 -6.53
N VAL A 745 56.95 54.47 -5.37
CA VAL A 745 56.33 55.47 -4.49
C VAL A 745 56.81 56.87 -4.87
N ARG A 746 55.87 57.76 -5.21
CA ARG A 746 56.14 59.17 -5.53
C ARG A 746 55.68 60.07 -4.40
N VAL A 747 56.59 60.86 -3.86
CA VAL A 747 56.29 61.82 -2.78
C VAL A 747 56.61 63.24 -3.21
N ASP A 748 55.66 64.16 -2.99
CA ASP A 748 55.81 65.60 -3.23
C ASP A 748 56.85 66.19 -2.26
N ALA A 749 57.93 66.74 -2.79
CA ALA A 749 59.04 67.27 -2.00
C ALA A 749 58.66 68.56 -1.26
N GLU A 750 57.86 69.45 -1.85
CA GLU A 750 57.58 70.76 -1.25
C GLU A 750 56.63 70.69 -0.05
N LYS A 751 55.71 69.70 -0.03
CA LYS A 751 54.69 69.58 1.03
C LYS A 751 54.97 68.54 2.10
N LYS A 752 55.76 67.52 1.80
CA LYS A 752 55.94 66.35 2.68
C LYS A 752 57.40 65.93 2.92
N PHE A 753 58.39 66.58 2.29
CA PHE A 753 59.82 66.31 2.44
C PHE A 753 60.66 67.62 2.33
N PRO A 754 60.53 68.58 3.28
CA PRO A 754 61.43 69.73 3.36
C PRO A 754 62.90 69.33 3.57
N GLU A 755 63.86 70.24 3.42
CA GLU A 755 65.28 69.97 3.70
C GLU A 755 65.47 69.51 5.16
N GLY A 756 66.14 68.37 5.37
CA GLY A 756 66.33 67.74 6.69
C GLY A 756 66.29 66.20 6.71
N ASP A 757 66.39 65.64 7.92
CA ASP A 757 66.29 64.19 8.16
C ASP A 757 64.82 63.77 8.26
N HIS A 758 64.44 62.78 7.46
CA HIS A 758 63.11 62.21 7.41
C HIS A 758 63.13 60.70 7.60
N VAL A 759 62.00 60.12 7.99
CA VAL A 759 61.86 58.67 8.19
C VAL A 759 60.72 58.14 7.32
N LEU A 760 61.04 57.24 6.38
CA LEU A 760 60.05 56.51 5.59
C LEU A 760 59.84 55.12 6.19
N THR A 761 58.63 54.85 6.67
CA THR A 761 58.25 53.51 7.12
C THR A 761 57.31 52.86 6.13
N ILE A 762 57.64 51.64 5.71
CA ILE A 762 56.83 50.81 4.82
C ILE A 762 56.24 49.65 5.61
N ARG A 763 54.96 49.39 5.40
CA ARG A 763 54.20 48.22 5.85
C ARG A 763 53.82 47.41 4.62
N VAL A 764 54.36 46.21 4.51
CA VAL A 764 54.00 45.27 3.44
C VAL A 764 53.30 44.07 4.03
N SER A 765 52.21 43.63 3.41
CA SER A 765 51.53 42.39 3.75
C SER A 765 51.34 41.49 2.55
N ASP A 766 51.48 40.19 2.75
CA ASP A 766 51.13 39.17 1.76
C ASP A 766 49.60 38.96 1.67
N ALA A 767 49.19 38.09 0.74
CA ALA A 767 47.80 37.69 0.54
C ALA A 767 47.20 36.91 1.73
N VAL A 768 48.04 36.37 2.63
CA VAL A 768 47.60 35.64 3.82
C VAL A 768 47.63 36.50 5.10
N GLY A 769 47.97 37.79 4.97
CA GLY A 769 47.99 38.79 6.03
C GLY A 769 49.19 38.72 6.99
N ASN A 770 50.30 38.07 6.63
CA ASN A 770 51.57 38.28 7.34
C ASN A 770 52.11 39.65 6.94
N THR A 771 52.78 40.35 7.85
CA THR A 771 53.10 41.77 7.68
C THR A 771 54.51 42.05 8.15
N THR A 772 55.26 42.78 7.34
CA THR A 772 56.61 43.26 7.63
C THR A 772 56.61 44.78 7.67
N TYR A 773 57.27 45.34 8.67
CA TYR A 773 57.52 46.77 8.80
C TYR A 773 59.00 47.01 8.58
N LYS A 774 59.34 47.93 7.67
CA LYS A 774 60.73 48.35 7.44
C LYS A 774 60.79 49.86 7.43
N THR A 775 61.78 50.39 8.12
CA THR A 775 61.97 51.84 8.31
C THR A 775 63.29 52.24 7.69
N PHE A 776 63.28 53.36 6.98
CA PHE A 776 64.42 53.92 6.28
C PHE A 776 64.61 55.37 6.68
N GLU A 777 65.83 55.74 7.04
CA GLU A 777 66.23 57.13 7.24
C GLU A 777 66.56 57.75 5.87
N VAL A 778 65.96 58.89 5.59
CA VAL A 778 66.10 59.60 4.32
C VAL A 778 66.55 61.02 4.63
N ASN A 779 67.77 61.37 4.23
CA ASN A 779 68.24 62.73 4.34
C ASN A 779 67.88 63.52 3.06
N VAL A 780 67.36 64.72 3.23
CA VAL A 780 67.00 65.67 2.18
C VAL A 780 68.01 66.82 2.20
N ASP A 781 69.04 66.71 1.36
CA ASP A 781 69.95 67.81 1.02
C ASP A 781 69.27 68.93 0.22
#